data_AF-A0YR67-F1
#
_entry.id   AF-A0YR67-F1
#
_cell.length_a   1.000
_cell.length_b   1.000
_cell.length_c   1.000
_cell.angle_alpha   90.00
_cell.angle_beta   90.00
_cell.angle_gamma   90.00
#
_symmetry.space_group_name_H-M   'P 1'
#
loop_
_entity.id
_entity.type
_entity.pdbx_description
1 polymer ?
#
loop_
_entity_poly.entity_id
_entity_poly.type
_entity_poly.pdbx_seq_one_letter_code
_entity_poly.pdbx_strand_id
1 'polypeptide(L)'
;MIGDGMGWEMARAAAIQKQINEGAEGNTLSDFYTEGVGEGLSFQELDGYSLVTTSNTYIDGDKGNSALQGDPFDHVTGTAPEREGFEFDPSPAQVEGFFPELRDEDGFDEDPVFETETTALELGNFSIGFDATRVSETTSGFFVADTVSVNAPLFDISNPEVLEVEDGILEISSADLLVSPELAAVLGDESLAGADVGDARIDAAVSGDATATMVESGVTSVFLDTELLDEAAGLELTGADSDATPVEGEFQVGFEITEGTDFTFSLEDGFAPVSGSIEHSGTVSFDLVTPVGEPLGGNLPFYNVNKGPELPWERIGEPTDEVDGVFDVEYVKSLYPDSAGTATALYSGEKTYVGAIGVEIHEHDLETLGEIARDLGKSFGAVSSVPFNHATPAAAISHVNQRGKTTEDSVDAEVDEFGHAIPDNDNILYQILNETQPELVLGGGHPDGRGDERYMDLETLEELRAGEYDYTFLERGENAGETLLEVASEIDVNAGEKLFGLYGARGQGGNLPWSTANGDYSNAGLSSRTDATRPLDEGETVEEFIAKEVSYNATLQEMTTATLDVLGDDPDGFWVTIESGDLDWAAHDNNLDNMIGTTFDFDESVQIVMDWIEANGGYEENLLVVTADHDHYLTLNNDFPELLREVGAEGLTTAVDENGEAIIVENEDGNPVKLDNEDPAASGHFWGSDPEVKYGWGTHTTIPVPVYYEGAGSEALDALEGEGFTSYGEEISGIPGHVDQTHLAHVQALSLTETENYINGFDADEELVGTEDADLIMARLGNDTAAGEMGDDVIFGGEGDDVLRGDANSRSPGGTVGGDDTIFGGQGNDRIGGKAGDDQLHGDEGDDEIFGDDGDDLLDGGLGNDILTGDDFSGGEGMDTFVLAEGEGTDLIVDFEVGIDFLGLKGGLMAEELSFTQAGSGTEVGTGSEVLAILEGVNSDDLMALMGGDSDPFLMV
;
A
#
# COMPACT_ATOMS: atom_id res chain seq x y z
N MET A 1 -9.93 9.20 -11.62
CA MET A 1 -9.65 8.26 -12.73
C MET A 1 -8.30 7.61 -12.50
N ILE A 2 -8.19 6.31 -12.73
CA ILE A 2 -6.98 5.52 -12.40
C ILE A 2 -6.54 4.70 -13.62
N GLY A 3 -5.30 4.91 -14.06
CA GLY A 3 -4.60 3.99 -14.95
C GLY A 3 -3.88 2.96 -14.10
N ASP A 4 -4.50 1.80 -13.88
CA ASP A 4 -3.94 0.70 -13.10
C ASP A 4 -2.55 0.31 -13.62
N GLY A 5 -1.53 0.31 -12.76
CA GLY A 5 -0.15 0.00 -13.11
C GLY A 5 0.54 1.03 -14.03
N MET A 6 -0.04 2.22 -14.22
CA MET A 6 0.45 3.18 -15.22
C MET A 6 1.66 4.00 -14.74
N GLY A 7 2.83 3.61 -15.24
CA GLY A 7 4.07 4.33 -15.11
C GLY A 7 4.30 5.46 -16.13
N TRP A 8 5.28 6.32 -15.85
CA TRP A 8 5.67 7.41 -16.75
C TRP A 8 6.19 6.95 -18.10
N GLU A 9 7.02 5.91 -18.13
CA GLU A 9 7.57 5.39 -19.39
C GLU A 9 6.48 4.72 -20.25
N MET A 10 5.37 4.26 -19.65
CA MET A 10 4.21 3.75 -20.39
C MET A 10 3.44 4.88 -21.05
N ALA A 11 3.09 5.91 -20.28
CA ALA A 11 2.49 7.14 -20.80
C ALA A 11 3.37 7.73 -21.91
N ARG A 12 4.69 7.71 -21.71
CA ARG A 12 5.68 8.17 -22.69
C ARG A 12 5.64 7.38 -23.98
N ALA A 13 5.57 6.05 -23.90
CA ALA A 13 5.47 5.16 -25.06
C ALA A 13 4.20 5.45 -25.88
N ALA A 14 3.05 5.59 -25.20
CA ALA A 14 1.78 5.91 -25.84
C ALA A 14 1.81 7.31 -26.49
N ALA A 15 2.36 8.31 -25.81
CA ALA A 15 2.52 9.65 -26.36
C ALA A 15 3.40 9.68 -27.63
N ILE A 16 4.49 8.92 -27.65
CA ILE A 16 5.35 8.77 -28.83
C ILE A 16 4.55 8.14 -29.98
N GLN A 17 3.79 7.07 -29.72
CA GLN A 17 2.92 6.46 -30.72
C GLN A 17 1.88 7.45 -31.26
N LYS A 18 1.24 8.24 -30.39
CA LYS A 18 0.27 9.28 -30.76
C LYS A 18 0.90 10.32 -31.69
N GLN A 19 2.07 10.86 -31.33
CA GLN A 19 2.81 11.81 -32.16
C GLN A 19 3.23 11.20 -33.51
N ILE A 20 3.65 9.94 -33.54
CA ILE A 20 3.97 9.20 -34.79
C ILE A 20 2.72 9.11 -35.68
N ASN A 21 1.58 8.75 -35.11
CA ASN A 21 0.29 8.67 -35.83
C ASN A 21 -0.11 10.03 -36.41
N GLU A 22 0.24 11.13 -35.74
CA GLU A 22 0.05 12.51 -36.21
C GLU A 22 1.10 12.98 -37.24
N GLY A 23 2.12 12.16 -37.50
CA GLY A 23 3.14 12.38 -38.52
C GLY A 23 4.43 13.04 -38.01
N ALA A 24 4.69 13.00 -36.71
CA ALA A 24 6.00 13.36 -36.16
C ALA A 24 7.10 12.44 -36.70
N GLU A 25 8.26 13.02 -36.97
CA GLU A 25 9.45 12.31 -37.44
C GLU A 25 10.58 12.54 -36.42
N GLY A 26 11.19 11.46 -35.93
CA GLY A 26 12.27 11.49 -34.96
C GLY A 26 12.81 10.07 -34.74
N ASN A 27 14.07 9.96 -34.32
CA ASN A 27 14.72 8.66 -34.10
C ASN A 27 15.00 8.39 -32.62
N THR A 28 14.99 9.42 -31.78
CA THR A 28 15.38 9.31 -30.39
C THR A 28 14.28 9.80 -29.46
N LEU A 29 14.27 9.34 -28.21
CA LEU A 29 13.35 9.84 -27.18
C LEU A 29 13.38 11.38 -27.10
N SER A 30 14.57 11.98 -27.20
CA SER A 30 14.74 13.45 -27.20
C SER A 30 14.20 14.19 -28.44
N ASP A 31 13.87 13.48 -29.53
CA ASP A 31 13.24 14.11 -30.69
C ASP A 31 11.74 14.35 -30.49
N PHE A 32 11.11 13.60 -29.57
CA PHE A 32 9.67 13.66 -29.27
C PHE A 32 9.35 14.47 -28.01
N TYR A 33 10.38 14.78 -27.21
CA TYR A 33 10.28 15.60 -26.00
C TYR A 33 11.24 16.79 -26.13
N THR A 34 10.68 17.99 -26.27
CA THR A 34 11.44 19.25 -26.39
C THR A 34 11.11 20.17 -25.22
N GLU A 35 11.98 21.11 -24.84
CA GLU A 35 11.67 22.13 -23.83
C GLU A 35 10.33 22.86 -24.15
N GLY A 36 9.33 22.79 -23.25
CA GLY A 36 8.03 23.47 -23.34
C GLY A 36 6.88 22.79 -22.57
N VAL A 37 5.69 23.40 -22.59
CA VAL A 37 4.42 22.92 -21.98
C VAL A 37 3.67 22.00 -22.97
N GLY A 38 3.23 20.83 -22.51
CA GLY A 38 2.45 19.84 -23.28
C GLY A 38 0.97 19.83 -22.89
N GLU A 39 0.11 19.13 -23.65
CA GLU A 39 -1.31 18.85 -23.29
C GLU A 39 -1.60 17.36 -23.57
N GLY A 40 -2.47 16.71 -22.78
CA GLY A 40 -2.77 15.26 -22.86
C GLY A 40 -1.56 14.37 -22.49
N LEU A 41 -1.45 13.18 -23.09
CA LEU A 41 -0.34 12.22 -22.87
C LEU A 41 1.09 12.78 -23.06
N SER A 42 1.26 13.99 -23.61
CA SER A 42 2.58 14.54 -23.90
C SER A 42 3.32 15.10 -22.67
N PHE A 43 2.68 15.22 -21.49
CA PHE A 43 3.25 15.47 -20.14
C PHE A 43 4.62 16.22 -20.02
N GLN A 44 4.85 17.28 -20.80
CA GLN A 44 6.20 17.90 -20.93
C GLN A 44 6.50 18.99 -19.89
N GLU A 45 5.51 19.84 -19.60
CA GLU A 45 5.34 20.70 -18.43
C GLU A 45 3.81 20.87 -18.36
N LEU A 46 3.19 20.63 -17.21
CA LEU A 46 1.74 20.75 -17.00
C LEU A 46 1.50 21.62 -15.77
N ASP A 47 0.46 22.45 -15.83
CA ASP A 47 -0.15 23.02 -14.63
C ASP A 47 -1.08 21.95 -14.02
N GLY A 48 -1.21 21.90 -12.69
CA GLY A 48 -2.05 20.89 -12.00
C GLY A 48 -1.45 19.49 -12.06
N TYR A 49 -0.16 19.35 -11.78
CA TYR A 49 0.56 18.09 -11.91
C TYR A 49 1.56 17.89 -10.76
N SER A 50 1.64 16.66 -10.23
CA SER A 50 2.60 16.27 -9.18
C SER A 50 3.03 14.80 -9.34
N LEU A 51 3.85 14.32 -8.40
CA LEU A 51 4.26 12.92 -8.28
C LEU A 51 3.64 12.31 -7.02
N VAL A 52 3.07 11.11 -7.14
CA VAL A 52 2.37 10.44 -6.03
C VAL A 52 3.17 9.25 -5.53
N THR A 53 3.41 9.17 -4.23
CA THR A 53 3.98 7.97 -3.60
C THR A 53 2.96 6.86 -3.46
N THR A 54 3.34 5.66 -3.86
CA THR A 54 2.45 4.49 -4.01
C THR A 54 2.80 3.35 -3.05
N SER A 55 3.71 3.57 -2.10
CA SER A 55 4.14 2.49 -1.21
C SER A 55 3.00 2.00 -0.31
N ASN A 56 2.91 0.68 -0.18
CA ASN A 56 2.10 0.00 0.84
C ASN A 56 2.79 0.07 2.21
N THR A 57 2.01 -0.24 3.24
CA THR A 57 2.47 -0.32 4.61
C THR A 57 3.15 -1.67 4.90
N TYR A 58 4.30 -1.64 5.58
CA TYR A 58 5.05 -2.84 5.97
C TYR A 58 4.71 -3.30 7.38
N ILE A 59 4.10 -4.48 7.54
CA ILE A 59 3.78 -5.03 8.87
C ILE A 59 4.92 -5.91 9.42
N ASP A 60 5.47 -5.55 10.59
CA ASP A 60 6.53 -6.34 11.24
C ASP A 60 5.99 -7.64 11.90
N GLY A 61 6.60 -8.77 11.52
CA GLY A 61 6.00 -10.10 11.50
C GLY A 61 5.81 -10.86 12.82
N ASP A 62 5.70 -10.20 13.98
CA ASP A 62 5.56 -10.88 15.28
C ASP A 62 4.35 -10.40 16.13
N LYS A 63 3.50 -9.51 15.60
CA LYS A 63 2.29 -9.02 16.29
C LYS A 63 1.00 -9.51 15.63
N GLY A 64 0.61 -10.75 15.89
CA GLY A 64 -0.79 -11.18 16.03
C GLY A 64 -1.83 -10.86 14.94
N ASN A 65 -1.48 -10.65 13.67
CA ASN A 65 -2.43 -10.50 12.55
C ASN A 65 -2.47 -11.80 11.69
N SER A 66 -3.67 -12.18 11.21
CA SER A 66 -3.98 -13.19 10.19
C SER A 66 -3.08 -13.13 8.96
N ALA A 67 -2.76 -11.92 8.48
CA ALA A 67 -1.86 -11.70 7.33
C ALA A 67 -0.42 -12.22 7.55
N LEU A 68 0.00 -12.42 8.81
CA LEU A 68 1.38 -12.77 9.17
C LEU A 68 1.62 -14.27 9.42
N GLN A 69 0.56 -15.11 9.48
CA GLN A 69 0.68 -16.53 9.83
C GLN A 69 0.78 -17.49 8.64
N GLY A 70 0.84 -16.98 7.41
CA GLY A 70 1.24 -17.76 6.24
C GLY A 70 0.15 -18.64 5.62
N ASP A 71 -1.13 -18.40 5.95
CA ASP A 71 -2.27 -18.88 5.15
C ASP A 71 -3.25 -17.71 4.90
N PRO A 72 -3.08 -16.95 3.80
CA PRO A 72 -3.90 -15.77 3.49
C PRO A 72 -5.35 -16.11 3.12
N PHE A 73 -5.73 -17.40 3.10
CA PHE A 73 -7.08 -17.86 2.75
C PHE A 73 -7.94 -18.27 3.96
N ASP A 74 -7.40 -18.26 5.18
CA ASP A 74 -8.01 -18.98 6.32
C ASP A 74 -8.75 -18.10 7.35
N HIS A 75 -8.99 -16.81 7.05
CA HIS A 75 -9.57 -15.87 8.03
C HIS A 75 -10.70 -14.98 7.48
N VAL A 76 -11.77 -14.90 8.27
CA VAL A 76 -13.01 -14.14 8.07
C VAL A 76 -12.76 -12.68 8.46
N THR A 77 -13.16 -11.71 7.63
CA THR A 77 -13.29 -10.32 8.12
C THR A 77 -14.28 -10.32 9.27
N GLY A 78 -14.05 -9.55 10.35
CA GLY A 78 -14.86 -9.62 11.58
C GLY A 78 -16.37 -9.77 11.31
N THR A 79 -17.14 -10.57 12.06
CA THR A 79 -17.35 -10.39 13.51
C THR A 79 -17.64 -11.67 14.32
N ALA A 80 -17.02 -11.69 15.53
CA ALA A 80 -17.51 -12.16 16.85
C ALA A 80 -17.37 -13.65 17.30
N PRO A 81 -17.19 -13.90 18.64
CA PRO A 81 -16.24 -14.85 19.24
C PRO A 81 -16.82 -16.22 19.63
N GLU A 82 -15.95 -17.23 19.86
CA GLU A 82 -15.91 -18.07 21.09
C GLU A 82 -14.98 -19.33 20.98
N ARG A 83 -14.05 -19.50 21.95
CA ARG A 83 -14.37 -20.42 23.07
C ARG A 83 -13.50 -20.37 24.32
N GLU A 84 -14.22 -20.22 25.42
CA GLU A 84 -13.82 -20.53 26.79
C GLU A 84 -13.25 -21.96 26.93
N GLY A 85 -11.96 -22.06 27.26
CA GLY A 85 -11.29 -23.31 27.63
C GLY A 85 -9.98 -23.65 26.88
N PHE A 86 -9.47 -22.76 26.03
CA PHE A 86 -8.18 -22.97 25.35
C PHE A 86 -7.01 -22.51 26.25
N GLU A 87 -6.08 -23.43 26.54
CA GLU A 87 -4.76 -23.15 27.12
C GLU A 87 -3.73 -23.48 26.02
N PHE A 88 -3.03 -22.47 25.51
CA PHE A 88 -1.88 -22.66 24.62
C PHE A 88 -0.57 -22.46 25.39
N ASP A 89 0.30 -23.47 25.32
CA ASP A 89 1.64 -23.51 25.92
C ASP A 89 2.66 -23.38 24.78
N PRO A 90 3.27 -22.21 24.57
CA PRO A 90 4.22 -22.01 23.49
C PRO A 90 5.57 -22.59 23.91
N SER A 91 5.89 -23.79 23.44
CA SER A 91 7.28 -24.27 23.43
C SER A 91 7.91 -23.96 22.07
N PRO A 92 9.08 -23.29 22.01
CA PRO A 92 9.68 -22.82 20.77
C PRO A 92 10.38 -23.96 20.05
N ALA A 93 9.82 -24.38 18.92
CA ALA A 93 10.54 -25.07 17.87
C ALA A 93 9.72 -24.98 16.58
N GLN A 94 10.08 -24.02 15.70
CA GLN A 94 10.14 -24.16 14.24
C GLN A 94 10.11 -22.77 13.57
N VAL A 95 11.27 -22.16 13.38
CA VAL A 95 11.50 -21.24 12.25
C VAL A 95 12.75 -21.76 11.55
N GLU A 96 12.54 -22.67 10.59
CA GLU A 96 13.50 -23.01 9.53
C GLU A 96 12.67 -23.32 8.27
N GLY A 97 12.79 -22.47 7.24
CA GLY A 97 12.33 -22.75 5.88
C GLY A 97 11.19 -21.86 5.37
N PHE A 98 11.53 -20.67 4.86
CA PHE A 98 10.65 -19.92 3.95
C PHE A 98 10.97 -20.33 2.50
N PHE A 99 9.91 -20.53 1.71
CA PHE A 99 9.79 -21.03 0.31
C PHE A 99 10.05 -22.55 0.13
N PRO A 100 9.28 -23.31 -0.72
CA PRO A 100 8.55 -22.89 -1.94
C PRO A 100 7.24 -23.69 -2.29
N GLU A 101 6.73 -23.42 -3.52
CA GLU A 101 5.89 -24.27 -4.42
C GLU A 101 4.36 -24.27 -4.28
N LEU A 102 3.64 -23.52 -5.14
CA LEU A 102 2.49 -24.00 -5.94
C LEU A 102 2.40 -23.20 -7.26
N ARG A 103 2.16 -23.91 -8.36
CA ARG A 103 1.90 -23.40 -9.71
C ARG A 103 0.85 -24.34 -10.29
N ASP A 104 -0.38 -23.87 -10.47
CA ASP A 104 -1.47 -24.68 -11.04
C ASP A 104 -1.68 -24.40 -12.53
N GLU A 105 -2.30 -25.37 -13.22
CA GLU A 105 -2.32 -25.57 -14.68
C GLU A 105 -3.23 -24.61 -15.48
N ASP A 106 -3.85 -23.61 -14.85
CA ASP A 106 -4.81 -22.71 -15.49
C ASP A 106 -4.23 -21.29 -15.53
N GLY A 107 -3.71 -20.88 -16.69
CA GLY A 107 -3.10 -19.56 -16.88
C GLY A 107 -3.99 -18.41 -16.41
N PHE A 108 -3.34 -17.32 -15.98
CA PHE A 108 -3.87 -16.14 -15.26
C PHE A 108 -3.92 -16.32 -13.74
N ASP A 109 -2.73 -16.33 -13.15
CA ASP A 109 -2.53 -15.87 -11.78
C ASP A 109 -1.92 -14.46 -11.84
N GLU A 110 -2.28 -13.59 -10.89
CA GLU A 110 -1.74 -12.23 -10.79
C GLU A 110 -0.28 -12.20 -10.28
N ASP A 111 0.41 -13.35 -10.24
CA ASP A 111 1.86 -13.44 -10.04
C ASP A 111 2.42 -14.81 -10.49
N PRO A 112 3.43 -14.90 -11.37
CA PRO A 112 4.16 -16.16 -11.57
C PRO A 112 5.54 -16.14 -10.91
N VAL A 113 5.80 -17.14 -10.06
CA VAL A 113 7.09 -17.32 -9.36
C VAL A 113 7.95 -18.49 -9.91
N PHE A 114 9.20 -18.13 -10.26
CA PHE A 114 10.50 -18.87 -10.43
C PHE A 114 10.73 -20.04 -11.43
N GLU A 115 11.85 -19.93 -12.17
CA GLU A 115 12.82 -21.01 -12.43
C GLU A 115 14.24 -20.59 -12.00
N THR A 116 15.00 -21.51 -11.41
CA THR A 116 16.31 -21.30 -10.76
C THR A 116 17.52 -21.41 -11.71
N GLU A 117 18.53 -20.54 -11.58
CA GLU A 117 19.95 -20.90 -11.84
C GLU A 117 20.95 -20.36 -10.79
N THR A 118 21.69 -21.30 -10.20
CA THR A 118 23.00 -21.21 -9.51
C THR A 118 23.28 -20.11 -8.47
N THR A 119 23.13 -20.44 -7.18
CA THR A 119 23.78 -19.73 -6.06
C THR A 119 25.23 -20.18 -5.89
N ALA A 120 26.17 -19.24 -6.04
CA ALA A 120 27.50 -19.37 -5.46
C ALA A 120 27.40 -19.18 -3.93
N LEU A 121 27.96 -20.09 -3.16
CA LEU A 121 28.00 -19.98 -1.70
C LEU A 121 29.23 -19.13 -1.33
N GLU A 122 29.05 -17.82 -1.13
CA GLU A 122 30.09 -16.94 -0.59
C GLU A 122 30.12 -17.03 0.94
N LEU A 123 31.14 -17.69 1.49
CA LEU A 123 31.47 -17.66 2.92
C LEU A 123 32.72 -16.81 3.12
N GLY A 124 32.58 -15.48 2.97
CA GLY A 124 33.73 -14.59 2.94
C GLY A 124 34.80 -15.05 1.95
N ASN A 125 36.09 -14.81 2.24
CA ASN A 125 37.23 -15.01 1.32
C ASN A 125 37.51 -16.47 0.83
N PHE A 126 36.54 -17.38 0.71
CA PHE A 126 36.70 -18.71 0.12
C PHE A 126 35.54 -19.06 -0.82
N SER A 127 35.86 -19.58 -2.01
CA SER A 127 34.86 -20.08 -2.98
C SER A 127 35.16 -21.53 -3.39
N ILE A 128 34.17 -22.42 -3.37
CA ILE A 128 34.26 -23.80 -3.89
C ILE A 128 33.30 -23.91 -5.09
N GLY A 129 33.84 -24.20 -6.27
CA GLY A 129 33.05 -24.35 -7.50
C GLY A 129 33.00 -25.79 -8.00
N PHE A 130 31.80 -26.24 -8.42
CA PHE A 130 31.57 -27.54 -9.07
C PHE A 130 31.27 -27.32 -10.57
N ASP A 131 32.01 -27.98 -11.46
CA ASP A 131 31.78 -27.92 -12.92
C ASP A 131 30.93 -29.13 -13.36
N ALA A 132 29.68 -28.88 -13.76
CA ALA A 132 28.72 -29.92 -14.15
C ALA A 132 28.67 -30.18 -15.66
N THR A 133 29.75 -29.96 -16.42
CA THR A 133 29.72 -30.20 -17.88
C THR A 133 29.70 -31.68 -18.30
N ARG A 134 29.66 -32.65 -17.37
CA ARG A 134 29.50 -34.09 -17.68
C ARG A 134 28.81 -34.90 -16.58
N VAL A 135 27.48 -35.00 -16.62
CA VAL A 135 26.74 -35.97 -15.81
C VAL A 135 26.37 -37.19 -16.66
N SER A 136 26.72 -38.39 -16.19
CA SER A 136 26.15 -39.64 -16.72
C SER A 136 25.38 -40.35 -15.61
N GLU A 137 24.08 -40.57 -15.83
CA GLU A 137 23.22 -41.26 -14.88
C GLU A 137 23.75 -42.66 -14.53
N THR A 138 23.71 -42.99 -13.24
CA THR A 138 23.70 -44.39 -12.80
C THR A 138 22.49 -44.66 -11.92
N THR A 139 22.04 -45.92 -11.97
CA THR A 139 20.73 -46.47 -11.53
C THR A 139 20.41 -46.40 -10.03
N SER A 140 20.97 -45.46 -9.28
CA SER A 140 20.72 -45.32 -7.83
C SER A 140 20.59 -43.87 -7.34
N GLY A 141 20.38 -42.89 -8.23
CA GLY A 141 19.86 -41.58 -7.83
C GLY A 141 20.78 -40.73 -6.95
N PHE A 142 22.10 -40.80 -7.15
CA PHE A 142 23.05 -39.85 -6.55
C PHE A 142 24.02 -39.34 -7.61
N PHE A 143 24.24 -38.02 -7.62
CA PHE A 143 25.23 -37.34 -8.47
C PHE A 143 26.61 -37.42 -7.82
N VAL A 144 27.65 -37.75 -8.61
CA VAL A 144 29.05 -37.64 -8.19
C VAL A 144 29.73 -36.66 -9.14
N ALA A 145 30.21 -35.53 -8.61
CA ALA A 145 31.03 -34.59 -9.37
C ALA A 145 32.46 -35.15 -9.48
N ASP A 146 33.01 -35.23 -10.70
CA ASP A 146 34.35 -35.81 -10.96
C ASP A 146 35.51 -34.82 -10.70
N THR A 147 35.24 -33.54 -10.38
CA THR A 147 36.27 -32.53 -10.06
C THR A 147 35.74 -31.44 -9.13
N VAL A 148 36.44 -31.18 -8.02
CA VAL A 148 36.22 -30.04 -7.10
C VAL A 148 37.31 -29.00 -7.34
N SER A 149 36.93 -27.73 -7.54
CA SER A 149 37.87 -26.61 -7.56
C SER A 149 37.69 -25.75 -6.32
N VAL A 150 38.75 -25.55 -5.55
CA VAL A 150 38.78 -24.69 -4.36
C VAL A 150 39.65 -23.48 -4.68
N ASN A 151 39.07 -22.29 -4.65
CA ASN A 151 39.82 -21.03 -4.74
C ASN A 151 39.93 -20.45 -3.33
N ALA A 152 41.13 -20.57 -2.76
CA ALA A 152 41.50 -20.00 -1.47
C ALA A 152 42.58 -18.92 -1.71
N PRO A 153 42.32 -17.63 -1.48
CA PRO A 153 43.26 -16.55 -1.77
C PRO A 153 44.53 -16.56 -0.89
N LEU A 154 44.65 -17.48 0.09
CA LEU A 154 45.76 -17.53 1.04
C LEU A 154 46.58 -18.85 1.03
N PHE A 155 46.14 -19.90 0.31
CA PHE A 155 46.86 -21.18 0.17
C PHE A 155 46.75 -21.74 -1.26
N ASP A 156 47.86 -22.26 -1.81
CA ASP A 156 47.85 -22.91 -3.14
C ASP A 156 47.54 -24.41 -2.96
N ILE A 157 46.36 -24.86 -3.39
CA ILE A 157 45.88 -26.24 -3.25
C ILE A 157 45.92 -26.91 -4.62
N SER A 158 46.96 -27.71 -4.88
CA SER A 158 47.04 -28.48 -6.12
C SER A 158 46.55 -29.92 -5.91
N ASN A 159 45.46 -30.28 -6.60
CA ASN A 159 44.98 -31.66 -6.83
C ASN A 159 44.38 -32.38 -5.58
N PRO A 160 43.24 -31.92 -5.03
CA PRO A 160 42.57 -32.57 -3.90
C PRO A 160 41.92 -33.93 -4.30
N GLU A 161 42.09 -34.96 -3.46
CA GLU A 161 41.30 -36.21 -3.53
C GLU A 161 40.26 -36.21 -2.40
N VAL A 162 38.98 -36.36 -2.77
CA VAL A 162 37.86 -36.53 -1.82
C VAL A 162 37.79 -38.00 -1.41
N LEU A 163 37.89 -38.29 -0.11
CA LEU A 163 38.05 -39.66 0.38
C LEU A 163 36.76 -40.31 0.91
N GLU A 164 35.81 -39.57 1.50
CA GLU A 164 34.45 -40.05 1.86
C GLU A 164 33.55 -38.90 2.36
N VAL A 165 32.23 -39.05 2.27
CA VAL A 165 31.22 -38.18 2.93
C VAL A 165 30.28 -39.08 3.75
N GLU A 166 30.36 -39.01 5.06
CA GLU A 166 29.44 -39.68 5.99
C GLU A 166 29.13 -38.71 7.14
N ASP A 167 27.87 -38.61 7.56
CA ASP A 167 27.39 -37.74 8.65
C ASP A 167 27.73 -36.23 8.51
N GLY A 168 27.68 -35.67 7.29
CA GLY A 168 27.81 -34.23 7.06
C GLY A 168 29.23 -33.67 7.15
N ILE A 169 30.25 -34.53 7.26
CA ILE A 169 31.67 -34.13 7.35
C ILE A 169 32.37 -34.36 6.00
N LEU A 170 32.98 -33.31 5.46
CA LEU A 170 33.76 -33.36 4.21
C LEU A 170 35.26 -33.51 4.54
N GLU A 171 35.83 -34.72 4.39
CA GLU A 171 37.29 -34.92 4.54
C GLU A 171 38.00 -34.79 3.18
N ILE A 172 38.77 -33.71 3.02
CA ILE A 172 39.65 -33.48 1.86
C ILE A 172 41.09 -33.78 2.29
N SER A 173 41.79 -34.66 1.56
CA SER A 173 43.26 -34.74 1.68
C SER A 173 43.89 -34.09 0.45
N SER A 174 44.79 -33.13 0.66
CA SER A 174 45.68 -32.62 -0.39
C SER A 174 47.12 -32.84 0.06
N ALA A 175 47.94 -33.44 -0.80
CA ALA A 175 49.28 -33.89 -0.43
C ALA A 175 50.34 -32.78 -0.34
N ASP A 176 50.01 -31.52 -0.60
CA ASP A 176 50.95 -30.39 -0.53
C ASP A 176 50.16 -29.09 -0.32
N LEU A 177 49.88 -28.70 0.93
CA LEU A 177 49.24 -27.41 1.24
C LEU A 177 50.35 -26.38 1.51
N LEU A 178 50.58 -25.48 0.55
CA LEU A 178 51.70 -24.53 0.60
C LEU A 178 51.24 -23.14 1.04
N VAL A 179 51.96 -22.55 2.00
CA VAL A 179 51.73 -21.16 2.44
C VAL A 179 52.03 -20.19 1.30
N SER A 180 51.06 -19.34 0.96
CA SER A 180 51.22 -18.33 -0.10
C SER A 180 52.22 -17.23 0.28
N PRO A 181 52.88 -16.58 -0.69
CA PRO A 181 53.74 -15.42 -0.44
C PRO A 181 53.01 -14.26 0.25
N GLU A 182 51.73 -14.03 -0.09
CA GLU A 182 50.89 -13.01 0.57
C GLU A 182 50.69 -13.33 2.07
N LEU A 183 50.39 -14.58 2.42
CA LEU A 183 50.23 -14.98 3.83
C LEU A 183 51.55 -14.91 4.61
N ALA A 184 52.68 -15.27 3.99
CA ALA A 184 54.01 -15.13 4.61
C ALA A 184 54.38 -13.65 4.88
N ALA A 185 53.93 -12.73 4.01
CA ALA A 185 54.11 -11.30 4.19
C ALA A 185 53.22 -10.72 5.31
N VAL A 186 51.97 -11.18 5.41
CA VAL A 186 51.04 -10.80 6.51
C VAL A 186 51.56 -11.31 7.86
N LEU A 187 52.14 -12.52 7.90
CA LEU A 187 52.74 -13.09 9.11
C LEU A 187 54.12 -12.50 9.44
N GLY A 188 54.66 -11.61 8.61
CA GLY A 188 55.93 -10.91 8.84
C GLY A 188 57.18 -11.78 8.69
N ASP A 189 57.08 -12.97 8.09
CA ASP A 189 58.20 -13.89 7.83
C ASP A 189 58.12 -14.48 6.42
N GLU A 190 58.77 -13.82 5.46
CA GLU A 190 58.82 -14.23 4.06
C GLU A 190 59.47 -15.61 3.83
N SER A 191 60.12 -16.21 4.83
CA SER A 191 60.71 -17.55 4.71
C SER A 191 59.69 -18.68 4.76
N LEU A 192 58.43 -18.37 5.13
CA LEU A 192 57.32 -19.31 5.15
C LEU A 192 56.65 -19.48 3.79
N ALA A 193 56.92 -18.62 2.81
CA ALA A 193 56.36 -18.75 1.46
C ALA A 193 56.81 -20.07 0.80
N GLY A 194 55.85 -20.93 0.47
CA GLY A 194 56.08 -22.27 -0.07
C GLY A 194 56.43 -23.33 0.97
N ALA A 195 56.18 -23.10 2.26
CA ALA A 195 56.29 -24.11 3.30
C ALA A 195 55.06 -25.04 3.28
N ASP A 196 55.31 -26.36 3.25
CA ASP A 196 54.28 -27.40 3.35
C ASP A 196 53.81 -27.53 4.80
N VAL A 197 52.52 -27.29 5.03
CA VAL A 197 51.88 -27.33 6.35
C VAL A 197 51.21 -28.67 6.67
N GLY A 198 51.22 -29.64 5.74
CA GLY A 198 50.68 -31.00 5.94
C GLY A 198 49.16 -31.08 6.07
N ASP A 199 48.64 -32.31 6.21
CA ASP A 199 47.20 -32.64 6.19
C ASP A 199 46.35 -31.72 7.09
N ALA A 200 45.44 -30.96 6.48
CA ALA A 200 44.48 -30.12 7.16
C ALA A 200 43.10 -30.81 7.17
N ARG A 201 42.47 -30.87 8.34
CA ARG A 201 41.09 -31.36 8.52
C ARG A 201 40.18 -30.14 8.67
N ILE A 202 39.19 -30.01 7.79
CA ILE A 202 38.19 -28.93 7.86
C ILE A 202 36.96 -29.52 8.53
N ASP A 203 36.71 -29.18 9.80
CA ASP A 203 35.48 -29.54 10.50
C ASP A 203 34.44 -28.44 10.20
N ALA A 204 33.55 -28.67 9.24
CA ALA A 204 32.34 -27.86 9.10
C ALA A 204 31.26 -28.49 9.99
N ALA A 205 30.98 -27.88 11.15
CA ALA A 205 29.90 -28.32 12.03
C ALA A 205 28.63 -27.53 11.72
N VAL A 206 27.60 -28.21 11.24
CA VAL A 206 26.23 -27.70 11.22
C VAL A 206 25.59 -28.08 12.56
N SER A 207 25.50 -27.14 13.51
CA SER A 207 24.48 -27.11 14.57
C SER A 207 24.64 -25.87 15.47
N GLY A 208 23.50 -25.33 15.91
CA GLY A 208 23.37 -24.11 16.71
C GLY A 208 23.92 -24.16 18.15
N ASP A 209 24.04 -22.96 18.70
CA ASP A 209 24.34 -22.53 20.09
C ASP A 209 25.74 -22.75 20.72
N ALA A 210 26.54 -21.67 20.60
CA ALA A 210 27.28 -20.90 21.61
C ALA A 210 28.45 -21.45 22.50
N THR A 211 29.56 -20.68 22.44
CA THR A 211 30.55 -20.23 23.48
C THR A 211 32.00 -20.81 23.56
N ALA A 212 32.95 -19.85 23.57
CA ALA A 212 34.08 -19.65 24.53
C ALA A 212 35.59 -19.94 24.21
N THR A 213 36.33 -18.86 23.88
CA THR A 213 37.49 -18.18 24.56
C THR A 213 39.00 -18.61 24.54
N MET A 214 39.88 -17.57 24.46
CA MET A 214 41.26 -17.31 25.03
C MET A 214 42.53 -17.82 24.28
N VAL A 215 43.72 -17.16 24.16
CA VAL A 215 44.32 -15.83 24.54
C VAL A 215 45.77 -15.65 24.00
N GLU A 216 46.21 -14.36 23.91
CA GLU A 216 47.59 -13.75 23.91
C GLU A 216 48.47 -13.80 22.63
N SER A 217 49.13 -12.73 22.14
CA SER A 217 49.65 -11.44 22.67
C SER A 217 50.11 -10.54 21.48
N GLY A 218 50.18 -9.20 21.45
CA GLY A 218 49.83 -8.11 22.36
C GLY A 218 50.25 -6.73 21.78
N VAL A 219 49.63 -5.66 22.33
CA VAL A 219 49.96 -4.20 22.31
C VAL A 219 49.46 -3.39 21.09
N THR A 220 48.68 -2.31 21.17
CA THR A 220 47.80 -1.65 22.18
C THR A 220 46.97 -0.59 21.41
N SER A 221 45.64 -0.69 21.44
CA SER A 221 44.69 0.41 21.28
C SER A 221 43.70 0.31 22.44
N VAL A 222 43.33 1.46 23.01
CA VAL A 222 42.53 1.56 24.24
C VAL A 222 41.07 1.54 23.83
N PHE A 223 40.40 0.41 24.04
CA PHE A 223 38.95 0.27 23.97
C PHE A 223 38.37 0.48 25.38
N LEU A 224 37.31 1.29 25.48
CA LEU A 224 36.49 1.38 26.69
C LEU A 224 35.39 0.33 26.56
N ASP A 225 35.52 -0.73 27.34
CA ASP A 225 34.57 -1.85 27.45
C ASP A 225 33.76 -1.67 28.73
N THR A 226 32.43 -1.85 28.67
CA THR A 226 31.45 -1.45 29.70
C THR A 226 31.30 -2.44 30.86
N GLU A 227 32.04 -3.55 30.89
CA GLU A 227 32.05 -4.47 32.04
C GLU A 227 33.36 -4.41 32.85
N LEU A 228 33.58 -3.30 33.58
CA LEU A 228 34.35 -3.23 34.83
C LEU A 228 34.31 -1.80 35.42
N LEU A 229 33.11 -1.37 35.81
CA LEU A 229 32.91 -0.21 36.68
C LEU A 229 32.14 -0.59 37.95
N ASP A 230 32.52 -1.70 38.57
CA ASP A 230 32.23 -1.92 39.98
C ASP A 230 33.56 -2.14 40.72
N GLU A 231 34.04 -1.03 41.32
CA GLU A 231 35.22 -0.84 42.18
C GLU A 231 36.27 0.16 41.64
N ALA A 232 35.92 1.44 41.52
CA ALA A 232 36.67 2.55 42.15
C ALA A 232 36.18 3.97 41.75
N ALA A 233 35.00 4.38 42.22
CA ALA A 233 34.74 5.75 42.70
C ALA A 233 33.38 5.78 43.39
N GLY A 234 33.37 5.75 44.72
CA GLY A 234 32.17 5.51 45.52
C GLY A 234 31.08 6.58 45.38
N LEU A 235 29.99 6.19 44.74
CA LEU A 235 28.65 6.76 44.86
C LEU A 235 27.70 5.59 45.17
N GLU A 236 27.19 5.56 46.40
CA GLU A 236 26.19 4.58 46.84
C GLU A 236 24.85 4.90 46.18
N LEU A 237 24.28 3.96 45.43
CA LEU A 237 22.83 3.90 45.19
C LEU A 237 22.30 2.59 45.78
N THR A 238 21.54 2.74 46.85
CA THR A 238 20.83 1.65 47.52
C THR A 238 19.41 1.55 46.97
N GLY A 239 19.12 0.45 46.27
CA GLY A 239 17.81 -0.25 46.23
C GLY A 239 16.72 0.29 45.28
N ALA A 240 16.46 -0.47 44.22
CA ALA A 240 15.15 -0.83 43.62
C ALA A 240 15.48 -1.77 42.43
N ASP A 241 15.11 -3.06 42.48
CA ASP A 241 13.86 -3.70 42.02
C ASP A 241 13.72 -3.76 40.49
N SER A 242 13.29 -4.92 39.99
CA SER A 242 13.58 -5.46 38.65
C SER A 242 12.55 -5.15 37.55
N ASP A 243 11.81 -4.05 37.64
CA ASP A 243 10.82 -3.66 36.62
C ASP A 243 10.92 -2.15 36.35
N ALA A 244 11.80 -1.72 35.44
CA ALA A 244 11.85 -0.32 34.98
C ALA A 244 12.23 -0.24 33.49
N THR A 245 11.42 0.52 32.77
CA THR A 245 11.47 0.98 31.37
C THR A 245 12.78 1.71 31.01
N PRO A 246 13.12 1.82 29.70
CA PRO A 246 14.27 2.63 29.27
C PRO A 246 13.99 4.11 29.51
N VAL A 247 15.04 4.86 29.88
CA VAL A 247 14.98 6.31 30.10
C VAL A 247 15.70 7.00 28.94
N GLU A 248 15.02 7.88 28.23
CA GLU A 248 15.60 8.80 27.25
C GLU A 248 16.52 9.85 27.91
N GLY A 249 17.58 10.27 27.20
CA GLY A 249 18.38 11.41 27.65
C GLY A 249 19.50 11.84 26.71
N GLU A 250 19.58 13.16 26.46
CA GLU A 250 20.69 13.84 25.78
C GLU A 250 22.06 13.53 26.41
N PHE A 251 23.06 13.18 25.58
CA PHE A 251 24.46 13.05 26.01
C PHE A 251 25.31 14.26 25.58
N GLN A 252 25.72 15.09 26.54
CA GLN A 252 26.78 16.08 26.31
C GLN A 252 28.16 15.50 26.62
N VAL A 253 29.05 15.45 25.61
CA VAL A 253 30.46 15.09 25.80
C VAL A 253 31.35 16.32 25.63
N GLY A 254 31.82 16.89 26.75
CA GLY A 254 32.75 18.01 26.75
C GLY A 254 34.22 17.57 26.83
N PHE A 255 35.07 17.99 25.89
CA PHE A 255 36.53 17.85 25.97
C PHE A 255 37.22 19.21 26.10
N GLU A 256 38.21 19.34 27.00
CA GLU A 256 39.16 20.47 26.99
C GLU A 256 40.35 20.15 26.08
N ILE A 257 40.50 20.88 24.97
CA ILE A 257 41.65 20.74 24.06
C ILE A 257 42.55 21.96 24.15
N THR A 258 43.87 21.74 24.23
CA THR A 258 44.88 22.81 24.33
C THR A 258 45.25 23.38 22.96
N GLU A 259 45.52 24.70 22.92
CA GLU A 259 45.85 25.51 21.74
C GLU A 259 46.95 24.89 20.85
N GLY A 260 46.66 24.72 19.56
CA GLY A 260 47.60 24.23 18.53
C GLY A 260 47.57 22.72 18.26
N THR A 261 46.46 22.04 18.52
CA THR A 261 46.28 20.61 18.23
C THR A 261 45.28 20.43 17.08
N ASP A 262 45.71 19.80 15.98
CA ASP A 262 44.80 19.34 14.93
C ASP A 262 44.06 18.09 15.42
N PHE A 263 42.76 17.97 15.14
CA PHE A 263 41.95 16.79 15.49
C PHE A 263 41.30 16.16 14.25
N THR A 264 41.02 14.86 14.37
CA THR A 264 40.28 14.08 13.37
C THR A 264 39.44 13.07 14.14
N PHE A 265 38.13 13.09 13.95
CA PHE A 265 37.24 12.04 14.42
C PHE A 265 36.91 11.12 13.25
N SER A 266 36.97 9.82 13.47
CA SER A 266 36.42 8.81 12.57
C SER A 266 35.53 7.91 13.41
N LEU A 267 34.26 7.85 13.03
CA LEU A 267 33.36 6.79 13.45
C LEU A 267 33.58 5.64 12.45
N GLU A 268 33.59 4.39 12.93
CA GLU A 268 33.59 3.26 12.00
C GLU A 268 32.21 3.17 11.32
N ASP A 269 32.26 2.80 10.05
CA ASP A 269 31.18 2.68 9.06
C ASP A 269 30.67 3.99 8.41
N GLY A 270 31.06 4.17 7.14
CA GLY A 270 30.35 4.99 6.16
C GLY A 270 30.59 6.51 6.09
N PHE A 271 31.06 7.18 7.15
CA PHE A 271 31.06 8.66 7.19
C PHE A 271 32.37 9.33 6.71
N ALA A 272 32.25 10.51 6.07
CA ALA A 272 33.40 11.33 5.69
C ALA A 272 34.06 12.00 6.92
N PRO A 273 35.40 11.98 7.07
CA PRO A 273 36.06 12.51 8.26
C PRO A 273 35.96 14.05 8.32
N VAL A 274 35.42 14.58 9.42
CA VAL A 274 35.42 16.02 9.69
C VAL A 274 36.79 16.42 10.25
N SER A 275 37.45 17.38 9.60
CA SER A 275 38.73 17.94 10.05
C SER A 275 38.66 19.46 10.18
N GLY A 276 39.22 19.98 11.27
CA GLY A 276 39.29 21.41 11.55
C GLY A 276 40.49 21.76 12.42
N SER A 277 40.94 23.02 12.36
CA SER A 277 42.02 23.55 13.19
C SER A 277 41.52 24.71 14.04
N ILE A 278 41.68 24.64 15.36
CA ILE A 278 41.26 25.68 16.30
C ILE A 278 42.45 26.59 16.62
N GLU A 279 42.33 27.89 16.31
CA GLU A 279 43.42 28.85 16.55
C GLU A 279 43.51 29.36 18.00
N HIS A 280 42.52 29.17 18.90
CA HIS A 280 42.58 29.50 20.34
C HIS A 280 41.65 28.60 21.20
N SER A 281 42.01 28.34 22.47
CA SER A 281 41.25 27.46 23.38
C SER A 281 39.78 27.88 23.61
N GLY A 282 38.84 26.96 23.38
CA GLY A 282 37.40 27.09 23.66
C GLY A 282 36.70 25.73 23.68
N THR A 283 35.49 25.67 24.25
CA THR A 283 34.62 24.48 24.25
C THR A 283 33.92 24.36 22.89
N VAL A 284 33.96 23.18 22.29
CA VAL A 284 33.18 22.85 21.08
C VAL A 284 32.06 21.90 21.51
N SER A 285 30.83 22.26 21.16
CA SER A 285 29.65 21.40 21.28
C SER A 285 29.33 20.84 19.91
N PHE A 286 28.97 19.57 19.84
CA PHE A 286 28.42 18.94 18.63
C PHE A 286 27.07 18.35 19.02
N ASP A 287 26.05 18.62 18.21
CA ASP A 287 24.79 17.90 18.27
C ASP A 287 24.99 16.64 17.42
N LEU A 288 24.89 15.47 18.06
CA LEU A 288 24.83 14.19 17.36
C LEU A 288 23.38 14.03 16.91
N VAL A 289 23.08 14.46 15.68
CA VAL A 289 21.91 13.95 14.98
C VAL A 289 22.28 12.52 14.58
N THR A 290 21.69 11.55 15.25
CA THR A 290 21.68 10.16 14.76
C THR A 290 20.90 10.18 13.43
N PRO A 291 21.46 9.65 12.32
CA PRO A 291 20.60 9.18 11.25
C PRO A 291 19.64 8.18 11.87
N VAL A 292 18.37 8.36 11.53
CA VAL A 292 17.21 7.54 11.88
C VAL A 292 17.63 6.08 12.08
N GLY A 293 17.27 5.54 13.25
CA GLY A 293 17.47 4.14 13.55
C GLY A 293 16.84 3.27 12.47
N GLU A 294 17.34 2.04 12.36
CA GLU A 294 16.49 0.93 11.93
C GLU A 294 15.12 1.10 12.61
N PRO A 295 14.00 1.08 11.88
CA PRO A 295 12.70 1.39 12.44
C PRO A 295 12.45 0.45 13.62
N LEU A 296 12.06 1.04 14.75
CA LEU A 296 11.38 0.30 15.80
C LEU A 296 10.10 -0.26 15.14
N GLY A 297 9.85 -1.56 15.27
CA GLY A 297 8.89 -2.29 14.42
C GLY A 297 7.50 -1.65 14.35
N GLY A 298 6.97 -1.51 13.12
CA GLY A 298 5.69 -0.87 12.85
C GLY A 298 5.33 -0.83 11.36
N ASN A 299 4.05 -0.53 11.12
CA ASN A 299 3.26 -0.62 9.89
C ASN A 299 3.48 0.57 8.94
N LEU A 300 4.73 0.86 8.62
CA LEU A 300 5.09 2.11 7.93
C LEU A 300 5.18 1.97 6.41
N PRO A 301 4.80 3.00 5.63
CA PRO A 301 5.11 3.12 4.21
C PRO A 301 6.56 3.55 3.99
N PHE A 302 7.18 3.00 2.95
CA PHE A 302 8.59 3.23 2.67
C PHE A 302 8.79 3.64 1.21
N TYR A 303 9.10 4.92 0.99
CA TYR A 303 9.79 5.38 -0.21
C TYR A 303 10.90 6.38 0.16
N ASN A 304 12.05 6.27 -0.51
CA ASN A 304 13.22 7.09 -0.18
C ASN A 304 13.96 7.49 -1.46
N VAL A 305 13.85 8.75 -1.85
CA VAL A 305 14.47 9.33 -3.05
C VAL A 305 16.01 9.34 -3.04
N ASN A 306 16.67 9.09 -1.91
CA ASN A 306 18.14 8.93 -1.90
C ASN A 306 18.55 7.51 -2.33
N LYS A 307 17.61 6.55 -2.26
CA LYS A 307 17.80 5.16 -2.67
C LYS A 307 17.03 4.84 -3.96
N GLY A 308 15.87 5.47 -4.18
CA GLY A 308 15.04 5.48 -5.38
C GLY A 308 15.38 6.64 -6.34
N PRO A 309 14.78 6.73 -7.54
CA PRO A 309 14.95 7.86 -8.45
C PRO A 309 14.09 9.05 -8.00
N GLU A 310 14.60 10.28 -8.01
CA GLU A 310 13.79 11.46 -7.64
C GLU A 310 12.67 11.72 -8.64
N LEU A 311 12.91 11.41 -9.92
CA LEU A 311 11.94 11.57 -10.99
C LEU A 311 11.73 10.22 -11.69
N PRO A 312 10.47 9.85 -11.99
CA PRO A 312 10.13 8.56 -12.58
C PRO A 312 10.63 8.33 -14.02
N TRP A 313 11.05 9.40 -14.73
CA TRP A 313 11.66 9.30 -16.06
C TRP A 313 13.19 9.40 -16.05
N GLU A 314 13.84 9.43 -14.88
CA GLU A 314 15.29 9.40 -14.81
C GLU A 314 15.83 8.09 -15.40
N ARG A 315 16.79 8.21 -16.31
CA ARG A 315 17.34 7.05 -17.02
C ARG A 315 18.08 6.15 -16.03
N ILE A 316 17.46 5.04 -15.71
CA ILE A 316 18.00 4.03 -14.82
C ILE A 316 19.24 3.43 -15.49
N GLY A 317 20.43 3.79 -14.98
CA GLY A 317 21.72 3.34 -15.51
C GLY A 317 22.80 4.42 -15.73
N GLU A 318 22.50 5.72 -15.63
CA GLU A 318 23.55 6.74 -15.51
C GLU A 318 23.54 7.33 -14.10
N PRO A 319 24.49 6.96 -13.21
CA PRO A 319 24.64 7.66 -11.94
C PRO A 319 24.90 9.13 -12.27
N THR A 320 23.95 10.00 -11.94
CA THR A 320 24.13 11.44 -12.12
C THR A 320 25.32 11.85 -11.26
N ASP A 321 26.32 12.48 -11.89
CA ASP A 321 27.63 12.81 -11.31
C ASP A 321 27.58 13.75 -10.07
N GLU A 322 26.42 14.04 -9.47
CA GLU A 322 26.23 15.07 -8.44
C GLU A 322 25.62 14.63 -7.09
N VAL A 323 25.40 13.33 -6.81
CA VAL A 323 25.01 12.89 -5.45
C VAL A 323 26.03 11.88 -4.91
N ASP A 324 26.76 12.28 -3.87
CA ASP A 324 27.66 11.40 -3.10
C ASP A 324 26.80 10.37 -2.32
N GLY A 325 26.42 9.27 -2.98
CA GLY A 325 25.60 8.19 -2.41
C GLY A 325 24.87 7.47 -3.55
N VAL A 326 25.18 6.21 -3.79
CA VAL A 326 24.77 5.49 -5.00
C VAL A 326 23.26 5.21 -4.94
N PHE A 327 22.50 5.76 -5.89
CA PHE A 327 21.14 5.32 -6.24
C PHE A 327 21.11 3.80 -6.31
N ASP A 328 20.31 3.17 -5.46
CA ASP A 328 20.11 1.72 -5.49
C ASP A 328 18.92 1.43 -6.41
N VAL A 329 19.23 1.16 -7.68
CA VAL A 329 18.24 0.89 -8.73
C VAL A 329 17.25 -0.22 -8.38
N GLU A 330 17.60 -1.09 -7.44
CA GLU A 330 16.73 -2.18 -6.97
C GLU A 330 15.89 -1.80 -5.75
N TYR A 331 16.20 -0.69 -5.06
CA TYR A 331 15.43 -0.23 -3.89
C TYR A 331 13.98 0.11 -4.22
N VAL A 332 13.69 0.57 -5.44
CA VAL A 332 12.32 0.83 -5.89
C VAL A 332 11.43 -0.42 -5.94
N LYS A 333 12.04 -1.61 -5.80
CA LYS A 333 11.33 -2.89 -5.71
C LYS A 333 11.13 -3.34 -4.26
N SER A 334 11.69 -2.60 -3.29
CA SER A 334 11.48 -2.88 -1.88
C SER A 334 10.06 -2.44 -1.48
N LEU A 335 9.34 -3.34 -0.80
CA LEU A 335 7.96 -3.12 -0.35
C LEU A 335 7.02 -2.80 -1.52
N TYR A 336 6.89 -3.77 -2.42
CA TYR A 336 6.13 -3.62 -3.64
C TYR A 336 4.65 -3.31 -3.35
N PRO A 337 4.06 -2.33 -4.05
CA PRO A 337 2.63 -2.10 -3.99
C PRO A 337 1.86 -3.18 -4.73
N ASP A 338 0.58 -3.31 -4.42
CA ASP A 338 -0.39 -4.00 -5.25
C ASP A 338 -1.63 -3.12 -5.40
N SER A 339 -2.47 -3.40 -6.40
CA SER A 339 -3.66 -2.60 -6.67
C SER A 339 -4.64 -2.54 -5.50
N ALA A 340 -4.69 -3.55 -4.63
CA ALA A 340 -5.63 -3.54 -3.50
C ALA A 340 -5.22 -2.55 -2.41
N GLY A 341 -3.98 -2.68 -1.89
CA GLY A 341 -3.53 -1.82 -0.81
C GLY A 341 -3.40 -0.35 -1.23
N THR A 342 -2.97 -0.12 -2.48
CA THR A 342 -2.83 1.24 -3.02
C THR A 342 -4.15 1.88 -3.40
N ALA A 343 -5.10 1.13 -3.97
CA ALA A 343 -6.43 1.64 -4.22
C ALA A 343 -7.19 1.92 -2.92
N THR A 344 -7.02 1.08 -1.88
CA THR A 344 -7.53 1.36 -0.54
C THR A 344 -7.03 2.72 -0.05
N ALA A 345 -5.73 2.98 -0.11
CA ALA A 345 -5.17 4.28 0.28
C ALA A 345 -5.71 5.46 -0.55
N LEU A 346 -5.92 5.26 -1.86
CA LEU A 346 -6.48 6.29 -2.75
C LEU A 346 -7.94 6.65 -2.43
N TYR A 347 -8.69 5.75 -1.80
CA TYR A 347 -10.11 5.94 -1.54
C TYR A 347 -10.48 6.11 -0.07
N SER A 348 -9.64 5.71 0.88
CA SER A 348 -9.90 5.93 2.30
C SER A 348 -9.01 6.99 2.93
N GLY A 349 -7.85 7.28 2.32
CA GLY A 349 -6.83 8.12 2.94
C GLY A 349 -5.89 7.37 3.87
N GLU A 350 -6.07 6.05 4.02
CA GLU A 350 -5.27 5.23 4.93
C GLU A 350 -4.44 4.18 4.20
N LYS A 351 -3.16 4.07 4.56
CA LYS A 351 -2.27 3.04 4.01
C LYS A 351 -2.62 1.68 4.57
N THR A 352 -2.49 0.62 3.78
CA THR A 352 -2.75 -0.75 4.26
C THR A 352 -1.75 -1.74 3.67
N TYR A 353 -1.93 -3.03 3.96
CA TYR A 353 -1.07 -4.11 3.49
C TYR A 353 -1.48 -4.62 2.11
N VAL A 354 -0.58 -5.41 1.50
CA VAL A 354 -0.79 -5.99 0.17
C VAL A 354 -2.02 -6.90 0.14
N GLY A 355 -2.91 -6.68 -0.82
CA GLY A 355 -4.11 -7.49 -1.02
C GLY A 355 -5.34 -7.06 -0.20
N ALA A 356 -5.21 -6.08 0.70
CA ALA A 356 -6.32 -5.54 1.46
C ALA A 356 -7.20 -4.61 0.60
N ILE A 357 -8.52 -4.74 0.72
CA ILE A 357 -9.51 -3.90 0.04
C ILE A 357 -10.34 -3.23 1.12
N GLY A 358 -10.28 -1.91 1.23
CA GLY A 358 -11.17 -1.15 2.12
C GLY A 358 -11.04 -1.49 3.61
N VAL A 359 -9.92 -2.09 4.04
CA VAL A 359 -9.65 -2.41 5.44
C VAL A 359 -8.26 -1.95 5.86
N GLU A 360 -8.12 -1.60 7.14
CA GLU A 360 -6.86 -1.20 7.73
C GLU A 360 -5.99 -2.41 8.13
N ILE A 361 -4.81 -2.14 8.68
CA ILE A 361 -3.78 -3.12 9.04
C ILE A 361 -4.20 -4.15 10.10
N HIS A 362 -5.31 -3.97 10.80
CA HIS A 362 -5.94 -4.90 11.74
C HIS A 362 -7.28 -5.43 11.22
N GLU A 363 -7.54 -5.24 9.93
CA GLU A 363 -8.71 -5.72 9.18
C GLU A 363 -10.06 -5.11 9.62
N HIS A 364 -10.04 -3.92 10.25
CA HIS A 364 -11.23 -3.09 10.41
C HIS A 364 -11.57 -2.34 9.13
N ASP A 365 -12.86 -2.16 8.87
CA ASP A 365 -13.35 -1.44 7.70
C ASP A 365 -12.88 0.02 7.72
N LEU A 366 -12.40 0.49 6.59
CA LEU A 366 -12.08 1.89 6.32
C LEU A 366 -13.20 2.52 5.51
N GLU A 367 -13.70 3.66 5.96
CA GLU A 367 -14.69 4.43 5.19
C GLU A 367 -14.09 4.88 3.86
N THR A 368 -14.80 4.65 2.76
CA THR A 368 -14.37 5.02 1.41
C THR A 368 -14.97 6.35 0.96
N LEU A 369 -14.33 7.02 -0.01
CA LEU A 369 -14.88 8.23 -0.65
C LEU A 369 -16.29 8.03 -1.24
N GLY A 370 -16.62 6.81 -1.68
CA GLY A 370 -17.96 6.47 -2.14
C GLY A 370 -18.99 6.49 -1.01
N GLU A 371 -18.62 5.99 0.17
CA GLU A 371 -19.46 6.02 1.36
C GLU A 371 -19.59 7.43 1.94
N ILE A 372 -18.50 8.21 1.96
CA ILE A 372 -18.54 9.65 2.31
C ILE A 372 -19.53 10.37 1.39
N ALA A 373 -19.45 10.13 0.07
CA ALA A 373 -20.40 10.73 -0.87
C ALA A 373 -21.85 10.34 -0.56
N ARG A 374 -22.11 9.05 -0.31
CA ARG A 374 -23.43 8.53 0.06
C ARG A 374 -23.97 9.18 1.32
N ASP A 375 -23.13 9.34 2.33
CA ASP A 375 -23.53 9.84 3.65
C ASP A 375 -23.81 11.36 3.60
N LEU A 376 -23.13 12.08 2.69
CA LEU A 376 -23.47 13.45 2.29
C LEU A 376 -24.71 13.54 1.37
N GLY A 377 -25.37 12.41 1.08
CA GLY A 377 -26.56 12.34 0.22
C GLY A 377 -26.28 12.44 -1.28
N LYS A 378 -25.03 12.31 -1.70
CA LYS A 378 -24.57 12.33 -3.10
C LYS A 378 -24.53 10.92 -3.68
N SER A 379 -24.68 10.80 -4.99
CA SER A 379 -24.57 9.50 -5.68
C SER A 379 -23.11 9.05 -5.82
N PHE A 380 -22.87 7.73 -5.91
CA PHE A 380 -21.52 7.23 -6.20
C PHE A 380 -21.49 5.99 -7.09
N GLY A 381 -20.32 5.69 -7.65
CA GLY A 381 -20.15 4.49 -8.47
C GLY A 381 -18.72 4.15 -8.86
N ALA A 382 -18.57 2.96 -9.46
CA ALA A 382 -17.31 2.43 -9.94
C ALA A 382 -17.41 1.90 -11.38
N VAL A 383 -16.38 2.19 -12.18
CA VAL A 383 -16.28 1.78 -13.58
C VAL A 383 -14.90 1.18 -13.83
N SER A 384 -14.84 0.03 -14.51
CA SER A 384 -13.59 -0.64 -14.81
C SER A 384 -13.58 -1.31 -16.19
N SER A 385 -12.44 -1.29 -16.88
CA SER A 385 -12.23 -2.10 -18.09
C SER A 385 -11.93 -3.59 -17.81
N VAL A 386 -11.66 -3.92 -16.55
CA VAL A 386 -11.45 -5.28 -16.05
C VAL A 386 -12.66 -5.66 -15.17
N PRO A 387 -12.69 -6.85 -14.53
CA PRO A 387 -13.81 -7.25 -13.66
C PRO A 387 -14.19 -6.18 -12.64
N PHE A 388 -15.49 -5.93 -12.48
CA PHE A 388 -15.99 -4.87 -11.58
C PHE A 388 -15.60 -5.06 -10.10
N ASN A 389 -15.28 -6.30 -9.71
CA ASN A 389 -14.77 -6.69 -8.38
C ASN A 389 -13.26 -7.00 -8.40
N HIS A 390 -12.53 -6.52 -9.42
CA HIS A 390 -11.08 -6.38 -9.36
C HIS A 390 -10.70 -5.41 -8.22
N ALA A 391 -9.47 -5.47 -7.73
CA ALA A 391 -9.04 -4.75 -6.54
C ALA A 391 -9.28 -3.23 -6.61
N THR A 392 -8.90 -2.57 -7.70
CA THR A 392 -9.02 -1.11 -7.85
C THR A 392 -10.45 -0.60 -7.87
N PRO A 393 -11.44 -1.19 -8.56
CA PRO A 393 -12.82 -0.76 -8.44
C PRO A 393 -13.45 -1.25 -7.13
N ALA A 394 -13.08 -2.44 -6.63
CA ALA A 394 -13.62 -3.01 -5.41
C ALA A 394 -13.24 -2.20 -4.15
N ALA A 395 -12.02 -1.65 -4.07
CA ALA A 395 -11.57 -0.85 -2.92
C ALA A 395 -12.36 0.45 -2.74
N ALA A 396 -13.13 0.87 -3.75
CA ALA A 396 -14.03 2.01 -3.65
C ALA A 396 -15.43 1.64 -3.12
N ILE A 397 -15.79 0.36 -3.08
CA ILE A 397 -17.18 -0.11 -2.89
C ILE A 397 -17.30 -1.42 -2.08
N SER A 398 -16.24 -1.86 -1.39
CA SER A 398 -16.22 -3.08 -0.57
C SER A 398 -15.05 -3.10 0.40
N HIS A 399 -15.13 -3.98 1.40
CA HIS A 399 -14.20 -4.15 2.51
C HIS A 399 -13.90 -5.64 2.68
N VAL A 400 -12.75 -6.10 2.17
CA VAL A 400 -12.26 -7.46 2.37
C VAL A 400 -10.78 -7.46 2.69
N ASN A 401 -10.37 -8.29 3.65
CA ASN A 401 -8.97 -8.48 4.03
C ASN A 401 -8.12 -9.14 2.92
N GLN A 402 -8.74 -9.64 1.85
CA GLN A 402 -8.08 -10.25 0.71
C GLN A 402 -8.85 -10.03 -0.59
N ARG A 403 -8.18 -9.44 -1.58
CA ARG A 403 -8.69 -9.22 -2.96
C ARG A 403 -9.20 -10.48 -3.68
N GLY A 404 -8.82 -11.67 -3.21
CA GLY A 404 -9.27 -12.95 -3.75
C GLY A 404 -10.75 -13.27 -3.49
N LYS A 405 -11.35 -12.66 -2.45
CA LYS A 405 -12.74 -12.87 -2.01
C LYS A 405 -13.77 -12.20 -2.93
N THR A 406 -13.74 -12.59 -4.19
CA THR A 406 -14.50 -11.99 -5.29
C THR A 406 -15.96 -12.43 -5.31
N THR A 407 -16.23 -13.69 -4.97
CA THR A 407 -17.57 -14.29 -4.81
C THR A 407 -17.62 -15.33 -3.68
N GLU A 408 -18.79 -15.90 -3.39
CA GLU A 408 -18.94 -16.98 -2.40
C GLU A 408 -18.06 -18.19 -2.76
N ASP A 409 -18.01 -18.57 -4.03
CA ASP A 409 -17.24 -19.74 -4.51
C ASP A 409 -15.73 -19.45 -4.66
N SER A 410 -15.29 -18.22 -4.44
CA SER A 410 -13.87 -17.82 -4.54
C SER A 410 -13.04 -18.13 -3.28
N VAL A 411 -13.70 -18.49 -2.18
CA VAL A 411 -13.06 -18.94 -0.93
C VAL A 411 -13.13 -20.46 -0.81
N ASP A 412 -11.96 -21.12 -0.84
CA ASP A 412 -11.83 -22.59 -0.80
C ASP A 412 -12.21 -23.21 0.56
N ALA A 413 -12.44 -22.39 1.59
CA ALA A 413 -12.65 -22.83 2.97
C ALA A 413 -14.12 -22.69 3.42
N GLU A 414 -14.81 -23.82 3.63
CA GLU A 414 -16.14 -23.83 4.30
C GLU A 414 -16.04 -23.38 5.77
N VAL A 415 -14.83 -23.37 6.35
CA VAL A 415 -14.56 -23.03 7.75
C VAL A 415 -13.15 -22.45 7.94
N ASP A 416 -12.98 -21.53 8.90
CA ASP A 416 -11.68 -20.97 9.33
C ASP A 416 -10.78 -22.02 10.05
N GLU A 417 -9.56 -21.62 10.41
CA GLU A 417 -8.59 -22.46 11.14
C GLU A 417 -9.12 -22.99 12.51
N PHE A 418 -10.17 -22.37 13.04
CA PHE A 418 -10.84 -22.72 14.30
C PHE A 418 -12.09 -23.59 14.10
N GLY A 419 -12.51 -23.81 12.85
CA GLY A 419 -13.68 -24.59 12.47
C GLY A 419 -15.02 -23.83 12.53
N HIS A 420 -15.01 -22.49 12.53
CA HIS A 420 -16.19 -21.65 12.34
C HIS A 420 -16.50 -21.51 10.86
N ALA A 421 -17.78 -21.46 10.48
CA ALA A 421 -18.15 -21.24 9.08
C ALA A 421 -17.70 -19.84 8.64
N ILE A 422 -17.03 -19.75 7.49
CA ILE A 422 -16.83 -18.47 6.81
C ILE A 422 -18.22 -18.00 6.38
N PRO A 423 -18.65 -16.78 6.74
CA PRO A 423 -19.95 -16.26 6.35
C PRO A 423 -20.03 -16.12 4.83
N ASP A 424 -21.11 -16.62 4.22
CA ASP A 424 -21.38 -16.51 2.77
C ASP A 424 -21.41 -15.03 2.27
N ASN A 425 -21.45 -14.05 3.19
CA ASN A 425 -21.48 -12.61 2.90
C ASN A 425 -20.11 -11.91 2.91
N ASP A 426 -19.02 -12.55 3.35
CA ASP A 426 -17.67 -11.96 3.36
C ASP A 426 -17.00 -12.08 1.98
N ASN A 427 -17.59 -11.43 0.98
CA ASN A 427 -17.02 -11.31 -0.37
C ASN A 427 -17.51 -10.05 -1.08
N ILE A 428 -16.69 -9.57 -2.00
CA ILE A 428 -16.87 -8.31 -2.73
C ILE A 428 -18.24 -8.27 -3.45
N LEU A 429 -18.62 -9.35 -4.15
CA LEU A 429 -19.90 -9.38 -4.89
C LEU A 429 -21.09 -9.24 -3.94
N TYR A 430 -21.08 -9.94 -2.81
CA TYR A 430 -22.16 -9.83 -1.84
C TYR A 430 -22.27 -8.41 -1.30
N GLN A 431 -21.15 -7.80 -0.89
CA GLN A 431 -21.13 -6.46 -0.30
C GLN A 431 -21.64 -5.41 -1.30
N ILE A 432 -21.21 -5.45 -2.56
CA ILE A 432 -21.69 -4.55 -3.63
C ILE A 432 -23.22 -4.64 -3.80
N LEU A 433 -23.77 -5.85 -3.75
CA LEU A 433 -25.19 -6.06 -4.02
C LEU A 433 -26.09 -5.79 -2.81
N ASN A 434 -25.59 -6.00 -1.60
CA ASN A 434 -26.41 -6.04 -0.38
C ASN A 434 -26.04 -4.99 0.68
N GLU A 435 -24.81 -4.49 0.68
CA GLU A 435 -24.27 -3.65 1.76
C GLU A 435 -23.94 -2.26 1.24
N THR A 436 -22.93 -2.10 0.38
CA THR A 436 -22.49 -0.79 -0.10
C THR A 436 -23.46 -0.18 -1.12
N GLN A 437 -24.01 -1.02 -2.02
CA GLN A 437 -25.04 -0.67 -3.00
C GLN A 437 -24.80 0.65 -3.77
N PRO A 438 -23.67 0.85 -4.46
CA PRO A 438 -23.45 2.03 -5.31
C PRO A 438 -24.57 2.24 -6.35
N GLU A 439 -24.86 3.49 -6.72
CA GLU A 439 -25.85 3.81 -7.77
C GLU A 439 -25.43 3.29 -9.15
N LEU A 440 -24.13 3.11 -9.38
CA LEU A 440 -23.59 2.64 -10.64
C LEU A 440 -22.38 1.71 -10.49
N VAL A 441 -22.47 0.53 -11.11
CA VAL A 441 -21.36 -0.42 -11.26
C VAL A 441 -21.26 -0.86 -12.72
N LEU A 442 -20.15 -0.59 -13.38
CA LEU A 442 -19.91 -1.00 -14.77
C LEU A 442 -18.54 -1.67 -14.91
N GLY A 443 -18.48 -2.89 -15.44
CA GLY A 443 -17.18 -3.49 -15.75
C GLY A 443 -17.22 -4.85 -16.40
N GLY A 444 -16.07 -5.50 -16.44
CA GLY A 444 -15.87 -6.87 -16.91
C GLY A 444 -16.39 -7.93 -15.92
N GLY A 445 -15.89 -9.16 -16.03
CA GLY A 445 -16.15 -10.24 -15.07
C GLY A 445 -17.29 -11.18 -15.47
N HIS A 446 -17.89 -11.01 -16.65
CA HIS A 446 -18.95 -11.91 -17.10
C HIS A 446 -18.44 -13.35 -17.27
N PRO A 447 -19.15 -14.40 -16.76
CA PRO A 447 -18.69 -15.80 -16.80
C PRO A 447 -18.36 -16.33 -18.20
N ASP A 448 -19.12 -15.96 -19.23
CA ASP A 448 -18.78 -16.30 -20.63
C ASP A 448 -17.42 -15.76 -21.10
N GLY A 449 -16.92 -14.66 -20.50
CA GLY A 449 -15.63 -14.06 -20.83
C GLY A 449 -14.44 -14.86 -20.29
N ARG A 450 -14.59 -15.35 -19.06
CA ARG A 450 -13.56 -16.08 -18.30
C ARG A 450 -13.60 -17.60 -18.52
N GLY A 451 -14.80 -18.16 -18.55
CA GLY A 451 -15.04 -19.61 -18.60
C GLY A 451 -15.30 -20.28 -17.24
N ASP A 452 -15.36 -19.50 -16.15
CA ASP A 452 -15.69 -19.93 -14.79
C ASP A 452 -16.52 -18.85 -14.04
N GLU A 453 -16.71 -19.02 -12.73
CA GLU A 453 -17.57 -18.20 -11.85
C GLU A 453 -16.79 -17.25 -10.92
N ARG A 454 -15.47 -17.04 -11.07
CA ARG A 454 -14.65 -16.31 -10.07
C ARG A 454 -15.16 -14.91 -9.74
N TYR A 455 -15.65 -14.16 -10.72
CA TYR A 455 -16.08 -12.77 -10.53
C TYR A 455 -17.60 -12.60 -10.42
N MET A 456 -18.35 -13.64 -10.78
CA MET A 456 -19.80 -13.61 -10.83
C MET A 456 -20.35 -15.03 -10.80
N ASP A 457 -21.00 -15.38 -9.71
CA ASP A 457 -21.66 -16.68 -9.58
C ASP A 457 -22.84 -16.78 -10.56
N LEU A 458 -23.06 -17.96 -11.14
CA LEU A 458 -24.16 -18.16 -12.10
C LEU A 458 -25.53 -17.99 -11.43
N GLU A 459 -25.66 -18.33 -10.14
CA GLU A 459 -26.89 -18.12 -9.38
C GLU A 459 -27.18 -16.62 -9.22
N THR A 460 -26.22 -15.85 -8.70
CA THR A 460 -26.32 -14.39 -8.56
C THR A 460 -26.59 -13.69 -9.89
N LEU A 461 -25.98 -14.15 -10.98
CA LEU A 461 -26.25 -13.64 -12.33
C LEU A 461 -27.69 -13.92 -12.78
N GLU A 462 -28.26 -15.09 -12.47
CA GLU A 462 -29.66 -15.41 -12.76
C GLU A 462 -30.62 -14.54 -11.92
N GLU A 463 -30.26 -14.20 -10.69
CA GLU A 463 -31.01 -13.32 -9.80
C GLU A 463 -31.00 -11.85 -10.26
N LEU A 464 -29.85 -11.32 -10.68
CA LEU A 464 -29.73 -10.01 -11.33
C LEU A 464 -30.61 -9.93 -12.59
N ARG A 465 -30.55 -10.95 -13.47
CA ARG A 465 -31.43 -11.05 -14.65
C ARG A 465 -32.92 -11.13 -14.31
N ALA A 466 -33.26 -11.67 -13.15
CA ALA A 466 -34.63 -11.78 -12.65
C ALA A 466 -35.12 -10.49 -11.95
N GLY A 467 -34.22 -9.54 -11.68
CA GLY A 467 -34.51 -8.30 -10.97
C GLY A 467 -34.74 -8.52 -9.47
N GLU A 468 -33.97 -9.43 -8.86
CA GLU A 468 -34.03 -9.69 -7.41
C GLU A 468 -33.22 -8.67 -6.59
N TYR A 469 -32.25 -8.01 -7.23
CA TYR A 469 -31.51 -6.87 -6.69
C TYR A 469 -32.05 -5.54 -7.23
N ASP A 470 -31.82 -4.45 -6.50
CA ASP A 470 -32.32 -3.11 -6.83
C ASP A 470 -31.46 -2.40 -7.89
N TYR A 471 -31.19 -3.10 -8.98
CA TYR A 471 -30.43 -2.60 -10.12
C TYR A 471 -31.20 -2.80 -11.42
N THR A 472 -31.12 -1.81 -12.29
CA THR A 472 -31.32 -2.02 -13.72
C THR A 472 -30.10 -2.78 -14.24
N PHE A 473 -30.25 -4.08 -14.47
CA PHE A 473 -29.15 -4.94 -14.91
C PHE A 473 -29.01 -4.97 -16.43
N LEU A 474 -27.79 -4.73 -16.90
CA LEU A 474 -27.34 -4.90 -18.28
C LEU A 474 -26.18 -5.89 -18.32
N GLU A 475 -26.11 -6.65 -19.41
CA GLU A 475 -25.01 -7.58 -19.63
C GLU A 475 -24.56 -7.55 -21.08
N ARG A 476 -23.40 -8.14 -21.35
CA ARG A 476 -22.87 -8.31 -22.70
C ARG A 476 -23.91 -8.83 -23.71
N GLY A 477 -23.96 -8.24 -24.90
CA GLY A 477 -24.94 -8.57 -25.94
C GLY A 477 -24.85 -7.68 -27.18
N GLU A 478 -25.53 -8.06 -28.27
CA GLU A 478 -25.44 -7.34 -29.55
C GLU A 478 -25.76 -5.83 -29.40
N ASN A 479 -24.76 -4.99 -29.67
CA ASN A 479 -24.79 -3.53 -29.46
C ASN A 479 -24.88 -3.14 -27.98
N ALA A 480 -24.04 -3.76 -27.14
CA ALA A 480 -24.00 -3.51 -25.70
C ALA A 480 -23.77 -2.02 -25.38
N GLY A 481 -22.79 -1.38 -26.01
CA GLY A 481 -22.51 0.05 -25.84
C GLY A 481 -23.71 0.95 -26.18
N GLU A 482 -24.35 0.75 -27.34
CA GLU A 482 -25.56 1.51 -27.72
C GLU A 482 -26.71 1.29 -26.73
N THR A 483 -26.86 0.05 -26.23
CA THR A 483 -27.91 -0.30 -25.26
C THR A 483 -27.63 0.35 -23.90
N LEU A 484 -26.38 0.35 -23.45
CA LEU A 484 -25.94 0.98 -22.22
C LEU A 484 -26.27 2.47 -22.25
N LEU A 485 -25.87 3.19 -23.31
CA LEU A 485 -26.15 4.62 -23.45
C LEU A 485 -27.66 4.92 -23.52
N GLU A 486 -28.45 4.09 -24.19
CA GLU A 486 -29.92 4.27 -24.24
C GLU A 486 -30.53 4.14 -22.83
N VAL A 487 -30.15 3.12 -22.07
CA VAL A 487 -30.69 2.84 -20.74
C VAL A 487 -30.18 3.85 -19.70
N ALA A 488 -28.89 4.16 -19.72
CA ALA A 488 -28.28 5.15 -18.82
C ALA A 488 -29.01 6.49 -18.87
N SER A 489 -29.38 6.96 -20.08
CA SER A 489 -30.15 8.20 -20.26
C SER A 489 -31.59 8.19 -19.70
N GLU A 490 -32.07 7.04 -19.23
CA GLU A 490 -33.38 6.87 -18.62
C GLU A 490 -33.34 6.62 -17.10
N ILE A 491 -32.15 6.36 -16.52
CA ILE A 491 -31.99 6.14 -15.07
C ILE A 491 -32.16 7.46 -14.32
N ASP A 492 -32.96 7.46 -13.25
CA ASP A 492 -33.14 8.61 -12.35
C ASP A 492 -32.63 8.25 -10.95
N VAL A 493 -31.37 8.59 -10.64
CA VAL A 493 -30.74 8.33 -9.34
C VAL A 493 -31.51 8.99 -8.18
N ASN A 494 -32.15 10.15 -8.42
CA ASN A 494 -33.01 10.83 -7.43
C ASN A 494 -34.28 10.03 -7.09
N ALA A 495 -34.67 9.09 -7.94
CA ALA A 495 -35.77 8.17 -7.69
C ALA A 495 -35.31 6.87 -7.00
N GLY A 496 -34.01 6.74 -6.71
CA GLY A 496 -33.36 5.55 -6.18
C GLY A 496 -33.08 4.49 -7.24
N GLU A 497 -33.09 4.84 -8.53
CA GLU A 497 -32.79 3.89 -9.61
C GLU A 497 -31.26 3.70 -9.73
N LYS A 498 -30.81 2.44 -9.80
CA LYS A 498 -29.39 2.08 -9.92
C LYS A 498 -29.10 1.32 -11.22
N LEU A 499 -27.86 1.33 -11.68
CA LEU A 499 -27.41 0.66 -12.91
C LEU A 499 -26.26 -0.31 -12.64
N PHE A 500 -26.42 -1.56 -13.03
CA PHE A 500 -25.35 -2.58 -12.99
C PHE A 500 -25.10 -3.12 -14.39
N GLY A 501 -23.88 -2.96 -14.92
CA GLY A 501 -23.47 -3.42 -16.25
C GLY A 501 -22.33 -4.43 -16.19
N LEU A 502 -22.59 -5.66 -16.66
CA LEU A 502 -21.62 -6.77 -16.64
C LEU A 502 -21.19 -7.22 -18.04
N TYR A 503 -19.93 -6.98 -18.37
CA TYR A 503 -19.32 -7.25 -19.67
C TYR A 503 -18.14 -8.23 -19.55
N GLY A 504 -17.48 -8.52 -20.68
CA GLY A 504 -16.28 -9.36 -20.74
C GLY A 504 -16.16 -10.11 -22.07
N ALA A 505 -14.98 -10.07 -22.70
CA ALA A 505 -14.68 -10.76 -23.94
C ALA A 505 -14.36 -12.24 -23.70
N ARG A 506 -14.84 -13.13 -24.59
CA ARG A 506 -14.51 -14.57 -24.51
C ARG A 506 -13.00 -14.78 -24.66
N GLY A 507 -12.39 -15.47 -23.70
CA GLY A 507 -10.97 -15.82 -23.74
C GLY A 507 -10.04 -14.71 -23.24
N GLN A 508 -10.55 -13.80 -22.41
CA GLN A 508 -9.78 -12.69 -21.82
C GLN A 508 -9.99 -12.58 -20.31
N GLY A 509 -10.21 -13.71 -19.62
CA GLY A 509 -10.27 -13.72 -18.15
C GLY A 509 -11.43 -12.95 -17.51
N GLY A 510 -12.35 -12.39 -18.30
CA GLY A 510 -13.41 -11.50 -17.83
C GLY A 510 -13.24 -10.04 -18.27
N ASN A 511 -12.06 -9.65 -18.75
CA ASN A 511 -11.78 -8.27 -19.17
C ASN A 511 -12.55 -7.87 -20.43
N LEU A 512 -12.69 -6.56 -20.65
CA LEU A 512 -13.19 -6.03 -21.91
C LEU A 512 -12.25 -6.33 -23.09
N PRO A 513 -12.73 -6.29 -24.35
CA PRO A 513 -11.84 -6.44 -25.51
C PRO A 513 -10.71 -5.39 -25.51
N TRP A 514 -9.45 -5.81 -25.59
CA TRP A 514 -8.31 -4.88 -25.63
C TRP A 514 -8.22 -4.16 -26.97
N SER A 515 -8.00 -2.85 -26.92
CA SER A 515 -7.52 -2.09 -28.06
C SER A 515 -6.01 -2.26 -28.23
N THR A 516 -5.55 -2.18 -29.48
CA THR A 516 -4.14 -2.19 -29.85
C THR A 516 -3.61 -0.77 -30.06
N ALA A 517 -2.30 -0.60 -30.16
CA ALA A 517 -1.67 0.68 -30.48
C ALA A 517 -2.12 1.29 -31.83
N ASN A 518 -2.79 0.50 -32.68
CA ASN A 518 -3.38 0.92 -33.94
C ASN A 518 -4.86 1.37 -33.81
N GLY A 519 -5.44 1.29 -32.62
CA GLY A 519 -6.86 1.60 -32.36
C GLY A 519 -7.82 0.54 -32.92
N ASP A 520 -7.36 -0.70 -33.08
CA ASP A 520 -8.23 -1.82 -33.45
C ASP A 520 -8.28 -2.88 -32.34
N TYR A 521 -9.24 -3.80 -32.42
CA TYR A 521 -9.42 -4.90 -31.46
C TYR A 521 -8.87 -6.22 -32.00
N SER A 522 -7.79 -6.17 -32.78
CA SER A 522 -7.27 -7.37 -33.43
C SER A 522 -6.80 -8.42 -32.44
N ASN A 523 -6.44 -8.04 -31.21
CA ASN A 523 -6.06 -8.97 -30.14
C ASN A 523 -7.25 -9.54 -29.33
N ALA A 524 -8.48 -9.13 -29.61
CA ALA A 524 -9.65 -9.60 -28.85
C ALA A 524 -9.77 -11.13 -28.81
N GLY A 525 -9.97 -11.66 -27.61
CA GLY A 525 -10.11 -13.09 -27.27
C GLY A 525 -8.81 -13.90 -27.32
N LEU A 526 -7.66 -13.24 -27.39
CA LEU A 526 -6.39 -13.83 -26.98
C LEU A 526 -6.24 -13.61 -25.49
N SER A 527 -5.61 -14.54 -24.78
CA SER A 527 -5.50 -14.45 -23.34
C SER A 527 -4.15 -13.87 -22.87
N SER A 528 -3.09 -14.06 -23.66
CA SER A 528 -1.75 -13.50 -23.44
C SER A 528 -1.09 -13.06 -24.75
N ARG A 529 0.05 -12.37 -24.67
CA ARG A 529 0.82 -11.89 -25.83
C ARG A 529 1.26 -13.02 -26.74
N THR A 530 1.52 -14.21 -26.17
CA THR A 530 1.99 -15.37 -26.92
C THR A 530 0.83 -16.16 -27.53
N ASP A 531 -0.40 -15.94 -27.11
CA ASP A 531 -1.51 -16.74 -27.60
C ASP A 531 -1.80 -16.48 -29.07
N ALA A 532 -1.97 -17.57 -29.82
CA ALA A 532 -2.38 -17.52 -31.23
C ALA A 532 -3.77 -18.14 -31.46
N THR A 533 -4.42 -18.64 -30.41
CA THR A 533 -5.71 -19.31 -30.48
C THR A 533 -6.80 -18.54 -29.76
N ARG A 534 -7.97 -18.43 -30.40
CA ARG A 534 -9.19 -17.84 -29.83
C ARG A 534 -10.23 -18.92 -29.53
N PRO A 535 -11.13 -18.69 -28.57
CA PRO A 535 -12.24 -19.60 -28.27
C PRO A 535 -13.38 -19.47 -29.30
N LEU A 536 -13.09 -19.83 -30.56
CA LEU A 536 -14.05 -19.75 -31.66
C LEU A 536 -15.15 -20.81 -31.53
N ASP A 537 -16.41 -20.41 -31.76
CA ASP A 537 -17.52 -21.34 -31.91
C ASP A 537 -17.37 -22.20 -33.19
N GLU A 538 -18.08 -23.35 -33.24
CA GLU A 538 -18.02 -24.24 -34.41
C GLU A 538 -18.46 -23.51 -35.70
N GLY A 539 -17.47 -23.19 -36.55
CA GLY A 539 -17.68 -22.54 -37.84
C GLY A 539 -17.60 -21.02 -37.81
N GLU A 540 -17.31 -20.40 -36.66
CA GLU A 540 -17.01 -18.98 -36.51
C GLU A 540 -15.62 -18.65 -37.07
N THR A 541 -15.51 -17.57 -37.83
CA THR A 541 -14.22 -17.04 -38.27
C THR A 541 -13.64 -16.05 -37.27
N VAL A 542 -12.33 -15.82 -37.30
CA VAL A 542 -11.67 -14.81 -36.42
C VAL A 542 -12.27 -13.41 -36.63
N GLU A 543 -12.56 -13.03 -37.87
CA GLU A 543 -13.19 -11.74 -38.19
C GLU A 543 -14.61 -11.63 -37.62
N GLU A 544 -15.40 -12.70 -37.69
CA GLU A 544 -16.74 -12.75 -37.08
C GLU A 544 -16.67 -12.72 -35.55
N PHE A 545 -15.71 -13.43 -34.95
CA PHE A 545 -15.49 -13.44 -33.51
C PHE A 545 -15.14 -12.05 -32.99
N ILE A 546 -14.11 -11.40 -33.55
CA ILE A 546 -13.68 -10.06 -33.12
C ILE A 546 -14.83 -9.07 -33.24
N ALA A 547 -15.53 -9.05 -34.39
CA ALA A 547 -16.67 -8.16 -34.59
C ALA A 547 -17.80 -8.41 -33.57
N LYS A 548 -17.99 -9.67 -33.16
CA LYS A 548 -18.97 -10.04 -32.13
C LYS A 548 -18.53 -9.60 -30.74
N GLU A 549 -17.29 -9.87 -30.34
CA GLU A 549 -16.80 -9.46 -29.01
C GLU A 549 -16.79 -7.93 -28.87
N VAL A 550 -16.43 -7.17 -29.92
CA VAL A 550 -16.52 -5.70 -29.91
C VAL A 550 -17.99 -5.24 -29.82
N SER A 551 -18.91 -5.88 -30.53
CA SER A 551 -20.33 -5.52 -30.45
C SER A 551 -20.98 -5.91 -29.12
N TYR A 552 -20.44 -6.93 -28.45
CA TYR A 552 -21.03 -7.53 -27.26
C TYR A 552 -20.60 -6.84 -25.96
N ASN A 553 -19.61 -5.97 -26.01
CA ASN A 553 -19.08 -5.31 -24.84
C ASN A 553 -19.17 -3.81 -25.03
N ALA A 554 -19.52 -3.08 -23.97
CA ALA A 554 -19.33 -1.63 -23.96
C ALA A 554 -17.83 -1.33 -23.92
N THR A 555 -17.42 -0.26 -24.57
CA THR A 555 -16.07 0.30 -24.45
C THR A 555 -15.93 1.12 -23.16
N LEU A 556 -14.70 1.36 -22.70
CA LEU A 556 -14.47 2.23 -21.54
C LEU A 556 -15.06 3.63 -21.77
N GLN A 557 -15.00 4.16 -22.99
CA GLN A 557 -15.56 5.46 -23.34
C GLN A 557 -17.09 5.49 -23.25
N GLU A 558 -17.75 4.42 -23.71
CA GLU A 558 -19.21 4.29 -23.60
C GLU A 558 -19.64 4.13 -22.15
N MET A 559 -18.89 3.38 -21.33
CA MET A 559 -19.15 3.28 -19.89
C MET A 559 -18.92 4.62 -19.18
N THR A 560 -17.82 5.33 -19.44
CA THR A 560 -17.57 6.68 -18.93
C THR A 560 -18.72 7.64 -19.29
N THR A 561 -19.17 7.62 -20.54
CA THR A 561 -20.29 8.47 -20.98
C THR A 561 -21.59 8.11 -20.24
N ALA A 562 -21.91 6.83 -20.14
CA ALA A 562 -23.09 6.35 -19.42
C ALA A 562 -23.06 6.76 -17.95
N THR A 563 -21.90 6.67 -17.31
CA THR A 563 -21.72 7.04 -15.91
C THR A 563 -21.99 8.52 -15.66
N LEU A 564 -21.46 9.39 -16.51
CA LEU A 564 -21.67 10.83 -16.40
C LEU A 564 -23.11 11.25 -16.73
N ASP A 565 -23.83 10.46 -17.54
CA ASP A 565 -25.27 10.64 -17.77
C ASP A 565 -26.10 10.19 -16.55
N VAL A 566 -25.72 9.11 -15.87
CA VAL A 566 -26.46 8.57 -14.71
C VAL A 566 -26.21 9.37 -13.44
N LEU A 567 -24.95 9.50 -13.03
CA LEU A 567 -24.58 10.15 -11.76
C LEU A 567 -24.66 11.68 -11.86
N GLY A 568 -24.43 12.24 -13.05
CA GLY A 568 -24.49 13.68 -13.30
C GLY A 568 -25.89 14.30 -13.21
N ASP A 569 -26.93 13.47 -13.12
CA ASP A 569 -28.31 13.91 -12.88
C ASP A 569 -28.61 14.15 -11.39
N ASP A 570 -27.70 13.79 -10.49
CA ASP A 570 -27.79 14.10 -9.06
C ASP A 570 -27.53 15.60 -8.80
N PRO A 571 -28.50 16.36 -8.27
CA PRO A 571 -28.33 17.77 -7.97
C PRO A 571 -27.43 18.05 -6.77
N ASP A 572 -27.22 17.07 -5.89
CA ASP A 572 -26.38 17.19 -4.68
C ASP A 572 -24.92 16.82 -4.99
N GLY A 573 -24.68 16.20 -6.15
CA GLY A 573 -23.36 15.88 -6.70
C GLY A 573 -23.09 14.39 -6.75
N PHE A 574 -21.87 14.00 -7.12
CA PHE A 574 -21.47 12.59 -7.13
C PHE A 574 -19.96 12.39 -6.98
N TRP A 575 -19.58 11.20 -6.53
CA TRP A 575 -18.20 10.69 -6.61
C TRP A 575 -18.11 9.46 -7.51
N VAL A 576 -17.05 9.34 -8.30
CA VAL A 576 -16.88 8.17 -9.17
C VAL A 576 -15.42 7.84 -9.43
N THR A 577 -15.10 6.54 -9.37
CA THR A 577 -13.86 6.01 -9.93
C THR A 577 -14.07 5.41 -11.33
N ILE A 578 -13.13 5.68 -12.23
CA ILE A 578 -13.09 5.11 -13.58
C ILE A 578 -11.67 4.60 -13.81
N GLU A 579 -11.57 3.29 -13.98
CA GLU A 579 -10.33 2.54 -14.05
C GLU A 579 -10.10 1.97 -15.46
N SER A 580 -8.87 2.13 -15.96
CA SER A 580 -8.36 1.39 -17.11
C SER A 580 -7.46 0.24 -16.64
N GLY A 581 -8.06 -0.78 -16.04
CA GLY A 581 -7.35 -1.94 -15.45
C GLY A 581 -6.51 -2.74 -16.45
N ASP A 582 -6.89 -2.74 -17.74
CA ASP A 582 -6.18 -3.51 -18.76
C ASP A 582 -4.74 -3.04 -19.02
N LEU A 583 -4.35 -1.89 -18.49
CA LEU A 583 -3.00 -1.35 -18.61
C LEU A 583 -1.99 -2.15 -17.76
N ASP A 584 -2.29 -2.41 -16.49
CA ASP A 584 -1.52 -3.31 -15.60
C ASP A 584 -1.45 -4.72 -16.20
N TRP A 585 -2.59 -5.26 -16.65
CA TRP A 585 -2.65 -6.58 -17.30
C TRP A 585 -1.76 -6.65 -18.55
N ALA A 586 -1.76 -5.60 -19.38
CA ALA A 586 -0.88 -5.54 -20.54
C ALA A 586 0.59 -5.39 -20.16
N ALA A 587 0.90 -4.72 -19.04
CA ALA A 587 2.26 -4.60 -18.52
C ALA A 587 2.80 -5.93 -17.99
N HIS A 588 2.02 -6.68 -17.18
CA HIS A 588 2.33 -8.06 -16.76
C HIS A 588 2.52 -8.98 -17.96
N ASP A 589 1.64 -8.87 -18.96
CA ASP A 589 1.75 -9.61 -20.22
C ASP A 589 2.87 -9.08 -21.12
N ASN A 590 3.64 -8.06 -20.70
CA ASN A 590 4.70 -7.39 -21.45
C ASN A 590 4.29 -7.04 -22.88
N ASN A 591 3.03 -6.68 -23.05
CA ASN A 591 2.39 -6.49 -24.32
C ASN A 591 2.31 -5.00 -24.63
N LEU A 592 3.38 -4.46 -25.21
CA LEU A 592 3.48 -3.05 -25.56
C LEU A 592 2.35 -2.58 -26.50
N ASP A 593 1.86 -3.46 -27.38
CA ASP A 593 0.79 -3.14 -28.33
C ASP A 593 -0.54 -2.93 -27.62
N ASN A 594 -0.90 -3.82 -26.69
CA ASN A 594 -2.08 -3.66 -25.84
C ASN A 594 -1.88 -2.49 -24.87
N MET A 595 -0.73 -2.39 -24.20
CA MET A 595 -0.44 -1.34 -23.20
C MET A 595 -0.58 0.07 -23.79
N ILE A 596 -0.09 0.30 -25.02
CA ILE A 596 -0.29 1.58 -25.70
C ILE A 596 -1.75 1.78 -26.10
N GLY A 597 -2.44 0.73 -26.56
CA GLY A 597 -3.86 0.79 -26.91
C GLY A 597 -4.74 1.15 -25.71
N THR A 598 -4.58 0.45 -24.59
CA THR A 598 -5.32 0.69 -23.35
C THR A 598 -5.02 2.08 -22.78
N THR A 599 -3.77 2.56 -22.89
CA THR A 599 -3.44 3.96 -22.55
C THR A 599 -4.20 4.97 -23.42
N PHE A 600 -4.42 4.68 -24.72
CA PHE A 600 -5.27 5.52 -25.56
C PHE A 600 -6.73 5.46 -25.16
N ASP A 601 -7.23 4.28 -24.80
CA ASP A 601 -8.60 4.15 -24.31
C ASP A 601 -8.81 5.00 -23.05
N PHE A 602 -7.85 4.98 -22.13
CA PHE A 602 -7.83 5.80 -20.92
C PHE A 602 -7.77 7.31 -21.23
N ASP A 603 -6.86 7.75 -22.11
CA ASP A 603 -6.75 9.16 -22.55
C ASP A 603 -8.06 9.66 -23.17
N GLU A 604 -8.75 8.84 -23.97
CA GLU A 604 -10.05 9.20 -24.54
C GLU A 604 -11.15 9.30 -23.47
N SER A 605 -11.17 8.41 -22.48
CA SER A 605 -12.10 8.49 -21.36
C SER A 605 -11.84 9.70 -20.47
N VAL A 606 -10.57 10.04 -20.19
CA VAL A 606 -10.20 11.29 -19.50
C VAL A 606 -10.74 12.51 -20.25
N GLN A 607 -10.57 12.54 -21.59
CA GLN A 607 -11.10 13.64 -22.40
C GLN A 607 -12.64 13.75 -22.32
N ILE A 608 -13.36 12.64 -22.24
CA ILE A 608 -14.83 12.66 -22.06
C ILE A 608 -15.21 13.31 -20.73
N VAL A 609 -14.50 12.98 -19.65
CA VAL A 609 -14.73 13.61 -18.33
C VAL A 609 -14.42 15.10 -18.38
N MET A 610 -13.29 15.50 -18.96
CA MET A 610 -12.93 16.93 -19.13
C MET A 610 -14.00 17.69 -19.93
N ASP A 611 -14.48 17.13 -21.05
CA ASP A 611 -15.54 17.72 -21.86
C ASP A 611 -16.87 17.85 -21.08
N TRP A 612 -17.17 16.87 -20.22
CA TRP A 612 -18.35 16.91 -19.35
C TRP A 612 -18.22 17.97 -18.26
N ILE A 613 -17.05 18.09 -17.61
CA ILE A 613 -16.79 19.14 -16.62
C ILE A 613 -16.97 20.52 -17.24
N GLU A 614 -16.38 20.77 -18.42
CA GLU A 614 -16.55 22.05 -19.14
C GLU A 614 -18.03 22.37 -19.43
N ALA A 615 -18.86 21.34 -19.62
CA ALA A 615 -20.28 21.48 -19.89
C ALA A 615 -21.14 21.63 -18.61
N ASN A 616 -20.65 21.23 -17.44
CA ASN A 616 -21.41 21.09 -16.20
C ASN A 616 -20.76 21.84 -15.02
N GLY A 617 -20.64 23.16 -15.14
CA GLY A 617 -20.14 24.02 -14.06
C GLY A 617 -18.64 24.34 -14.16
N GLY A 618 -17.88 23.56 -14.92
CA GLY A 618 -16.43 23.71 -15.05
C GLY A 618 -15.70 23.31 -13.78
N TYR A 619 -14.38 23.54 -13.78
CA TYR A 619 -13.50 23.25 -12.65
C TYR A 619 -13.74 24.11 -11.40
N GLU A 620 -14.71 25.04 -11.43
CA GLU A 620 -15.17 25.74 -10.21
C GLU A 620 -16.09 24.84 -9.36
N GLU A 621 -16.72 23.83 -9.96
CA GLU A 621 -17.75 22.97 -9.34
C GLU A 621 -17.36 21.48 -9.35
N ASN A 622 -16.22 21.15 -9.96
CA ASN A 622 -15.81 19.76 -10.18
C ASN A 622 -14.32 19.61 -9.91
N LEU A 623 -13.94 18.49 -9.28
CA LEU A 623 -12.56 18.01 -9.19
C LEU A 623 -12.34 16.87 -10.19
N LEU A 624 -11.25 16.93 -10.94
CA LEU A 624 -10.72 15.80 -11.71
C LEU A 624 -9.35 15.43 -11.15
N VAL A 625 -9.19 14.17 -10.75
CA VAL A 625 -7.90 13.55 -10.46
C VAL A 625 -7.65 12.41 -11.45
N VAL A 626 -6.47 12.39 -12.08
CA VAL A 626 -6.01 11.35 -12.98
C VAL A 626 -4.65 10.86 -12.49
N THR A 627 -4.59 9.63 -12.00
CA THR A 627 -3.37 9.03 -11.43
C THR A 627 -3.24 7.56 -11.82
N ALA A 628 -2.24 6.88 -11.30
CA ALA A 628 -2.16 5.43 -11.18
C ALA A 628 -2.21 5.00 -9.71
N ASP A 629 -2.49 3.73 -9.47
CA ASP A 629 -2.39 3.06 -8.18
C ASP A 629 -0.92 2.69 -7.87
N HIS A 630 -0.17 2.20 -8.87
CA HIS A 630 1.27 1.97 -8.78
C HIS A 630 1.97 1.98 -10.16
N ASP A 631 3.31 1.93 -10.15
CA ASP A 631 4.15 1.85 -11.35
C ASP A 631 4.55 0.40 -11.65
N HIS A 632 4.83 0.10 -12.93
CA HIS A 632 5.73 -0.99 -13.30
C HIS A 632 7.01 -0.47 -13.93
N TYR A 633 8.10 -1.20 -13.65
CA TYR A 633 9.47 -0.84 -14.01
C TYR A 633 9.80 -0.92 -15.52
N LEU A 634 9.08 -0.19 -16.36
CA LEU A 634 9.35 -0.10 -17.80
C LEU A 634 10.50 0.87 -18.07
N THR A 635 11.48 0.43 -18.86
CA THR A 635 12.54 1.31 -19.37
C THR A 635 12.53 1.34 -20.89
N LEU A 636 12.43 2.53 -21.49
CA LEU A 636 12.56 2.72 -22.94
C LEU A 636 14.01 2.97 -23.36
N ASN A 637 14.44 2.31 -24.42
CA ASN A 637 15.72 2.62 -25.06
C ASN A 637 15.63 3.95 -25.79
N ASN A 638 16.76 4.65 -25.90
CA ASN A 638 16.80 5.93 -26.58
C ASN A 638 16.34 5.87 -28.04
N ASP A 639 16.50 4.74 -28.73
CA ASP A 639 16.08 4.49 -30.12
C ASP A 639 14.66 3.91 -30.26
N PHE A 640 13.90 3.79 -29.16
CA PHE A 640 12.51 3.33 -29.15
C PHE A 640 11.64 3.98 -30.24
N PRO A 641 11.65 5.33 -30.46
CA PRO A 641 10.80 5.94 -31.47
C PRO A 641 11.18 5.57 -32.91
N GLU A 642 12.44 5.23 -33.18
CA GLU A 642 12.86 4.72 -34.48
C GLU A 642 12.27 3.32 -34.70
N LEU A 643 12.46 2.43 -33.73
CA LEU A 643 11.99 1.04 -33.79
C LEU A 643 10.47 0.96 -33.88
N LEU A 644 9.75 1.75 -33.05
CA LEU A 644 8.29 1.81 -33.07
C LEU A 644 7.74 2.21 -34.45
N ARG A 645 8.40 3.15 -35.15
CA ARG A 645 8.01 3.52 -36.53
C ARG A 645 8.35 2.45 -37.56
N GLU A 646 9.42 1.67 -37.34
CA GLU A 646 9.91 0.68 -38.31
C GLU A 646 9.11 -0.62 -38.26
N VAL A 647 8.77 -1.10 -37.07
CA VAL A 647 8.12 -2.41 -36.88
C VAL A 647 6.74 -2.35 -36.21
N GLY A 648 6.34 -1.20 -35.66
CA GLY A 648 5.07 -1.05 -34.90
C GLY A 648 5.14 -1.69 -33.51
N ALA A 649 4.18 -1.35 -32.63
CA ALA A 649 4.18 -1.85 -31.26
C ALA A 649 4.05 -3.40 -31.20
N GLU A 650 3.18 -4.01 -32.01
CA GLU A 650 3.10 -5.48 -32.14
C GLU A 650 4.45 -6.12 -32.54
N GLY A 651 5.27 -5.45 -33.36
CA GLY A 651 6.60 -5.93 -33.75
C GLY A 651 7.68 -5.72 -32.69
N LEU A 652 7.42 -4.86 -31.70
CA LEU A 652 8.25 -4.71 -30.51
C LEU A 652 7.85 -5.69 -29.40
N THR A 653 6.58 -6.11 -29.36
CA THR A 653 6.07 -7.17 -28.47
C THR A 653 6.45 -8.56 -28.98
N THR A 654 6.12 -8.85 -30.24
CA THR A 654 6.25 -10.17 -30.85
C THR A 654 7.27 -10.16 -31.96
N ALA A 655 8.02 -11.26 -32.11
CA ALA A 655 8.95 -11.42 -33.20
C ALA A 655 8.19 -11.52 -34.53
N VAL A 656 8.52 -10.62 -35.46
CA VAL A 656 7.91 -10.56 -36.79
C VAL A 656 8.84 -11.04 -37.89
N ASP A 657 8.27 -11.57 -38.97
CA ASP A 657 9.01 -12.02 -40.15
C ASP A 657 9.42 -10.85 -41.08
N GLU A 658 10.03 -11.16 -42.23
CA GLU A 658 10.46 -10.13 -43.20
C GLU A 658 9.31 -9.30 -43.82
N ASN A 659 8.07 -9.71 -43.60
CA ASN A 659 6.86 -9.02 -44.06
C ASN A 659 6.13 -8.28 -42.92
N GLY A 660 6.62 -8.36 -41.68
CA GLY A 660 5.98 -7.77 -40.51
C GLY A 660 4.83 -8.61 -39.93
N GLU A 661 4.72 -9.90 -40.29
CA GLU A 661 3.73 -10.80 -39.69
C GLU A 661 4.33 -11.53 -38.49
N ALA A 662 3.56 -11.71 -37.41
CA ALA A 662 3.99 -12.43 -36.21
C ALA A 662 4.46 -13.86 -36.55
N ILE A 663 5.62 -14.24 -36.02
CA ILE A 663 6.19 -15.57 -36.21
C ILE A 663 5.46 -16.53 -35.27
N ILE A 664 4.76 -17.52 -35.85
CA ILE A 664 4.09 -18.56 -35.08
C ILE A 664 4.99 -19.80 -34.96
N VAL A 665 5.19 -20.27 -33.73
CA VAL A 665 5.93 -21.50 -33.37
C VAL A 665 5.01 -22.48 -32.64
N GLU A 666 5.43 -23.74 -32.49
CA GLU A 666 4.74 -24.71 -31.62
C GLU A 666 5.42 -24.69 -30.25
N ASN A 667 4.64 -24.51 -29.17
CA ASN A 667 5.13 -24.60 -27.79
C ASN A 667 5.39 -26.07 -27.38
N GLU A 668 5.79 -26.32 -26.13
CA GLU A 668 6.11 -27.67 -25.64
C GLU A 668 4.93 -28.65 -25.74
N ASP A 669 3.70 -28.15 -25.63
CA ASP A 669 2.45 -28.92 -25.76
C ASP A 669 1.98 -29.08 -27.22
N GLY A 670 2.67 -28.47 -28.17
CA GLY A 670 2.34 -28.48 -29.58
C GLY A 670 1.24 -27.50 -29.99
N ASN A 671 0.90 -26.54 -29.12
CA ASN A 671 -0.02 -25.45 -29.43
C ASN A 671 0.71 -24.34 -30.20
N PRO A 672 0.05 -23.71 -31.19
CA PRO A 672 0.63 -22.59 -31.89
C PRO A 672 0.66 -21.36 -30.96
N VAL A 673 1.83 -20.73 -30.84
CA VAL A 673 2.05 -19.50 -30.08
C VAL A 673 2.82 -18.49 -30.92
N LYS A 674 2.58 -17.19 -30.71
CA LYS A 674 3.42 -16.12 -31.22
C LYS A 674 4.79 -16.21 -30.53
N LEU A 675 5.86 -16.07 -31.30
CA LEU A 675 7.21 -16.01 -30.78
C LEU A 675 7.46 -14.62 -30.20
N ASP A 676 7.91 -14.54 -28.96
CA ASP A 676 8.22 -13.29 -28.28
C ASP A 676 9.45 -12.58 -28.85
N ASN A 677 9.43 -11.24 -28.77
CA ASN A 677 10.61 -10.44 -29.00
C ASN A 677 11.43 -10.26 -27.70
N GLU A 678 12.29 -11.24 -27.45
CA GLU A 678 13.13 -11.39 -26.25
C GLU A 678 14.39 -10.48 -26.22
N ASP A 679 14.68 -9.72 -27.27
CA ASP A 679 15.92 -8.93 -27.37
C ASP A 679 15.65 -7.46 -26.99
N PRO A 680 16.16 -6.95 -25.84
CA PRO A 680 15.94 -5.56 -25.41
C PRO A 680 16.27 -4.54 -26.49
N ALA A 681 17.33 -4.77 -27.26
CA ALA A 681 17.76 -3.84 -28.30
C ALA A 681 16.83 -3.87 -29.52
N ALA A 682 16.22 -5.02 -29.82
CA ALA A 682 15.26 -5.14 -30.92
C ALA A 682 13.86 -4.67 -30.53
N SER A 683 13.45 -4.89 -29.27
CA SER A 683 12.16 -4.44 -28.73
C SER A 683 12.17 -2.95 -28.38
N GLY A 684 13.35 -2.32 -28.28
CA GLY A 684 13.47 -0.90 -27.94
C GLY A 684 13.09 -0.57 -26.50
N HIS A 685 12.90 -1.57 -25.64
CA HIS A 685 12.53 -1.41 -24.24
C HIS A 685 12.89 -2.68 -23.45
N PHE A 686 12.93 -2.59 -22.13
CA PHE A 686 13.09 -3.71 -21.19
C PHE A 686 12.43 -3.38 -19.86
N TRP A 687 12.20 -4.41 -19.04
CA TRP A 687 11.61 -4.28 -17.72
C TRP A 687 12.68 -4.48 -16.64
N GLY A 688 12.75 -3.54 -15.69
CA GLY A 688 13.77 -3.49 -14.64
C GLY A 688 14.97 -2.61 -15.00
N SER A 689 16.10 -2.87 -14.33
CA SER A 689 17.31 -2.04 -14.39
C SER A 689 18.41 -2.57 -15.31
N ASP A 690 18.30 -3.82 -15.79
CA ASP A 690 19.32 -4.46 -16.62
C ASP A 690 18.98 -4.38 -18.12
N PRO A 691 19.67 -3.54 -18.92
CA PRO A 691 19.41 -3.39 -20.35
C PRO A 691 19.80 -4.62 -21.19
N GLU A 692 20.47 -5.63 -20.61
CA GLU A 692 20.75 -6.91 -21.27
C GLU A 692 19.65 -7.95 -21.02
N VAL A 693 18.71 -7.69 -20.10
CA VAL A 693 17.62 -8.60 -19.73
C VAL A 693 16.28 -7.97 -20.10
N LYS A 694 15.61 -8.53 -21.11
CA LYS A 694 14.33 -8.02 -21.61
C LYS A 694 13.25 -8.03 -20.52
N TYR A 695 13.24 -9.13 -19.77
CA TYR A 695 12.30 -9.42 -18.71
C TYR A 695 13.08 -9.58 -17.41
N GLY A 696 13.59 -8.46 -16.89
CA GLY A 696 14.23 -8.39 -15.58
C GLY A 696 13.20 -8.36 -14.43
N TRP A 697 12.03 -8.99 -14.64
CA TRP A 697 10.79 -8.95 -13.87
C TRP A 697 9.88 -7.74 -14.17
N GLY A 698 8.57 -7.98 -14.37
CA GLY A 698 7.51 -6.97 -14.47
C GLY A 698 6.98 -6.65 -13.07
N THR A 699 7.83 -6.11 -12.20
CA THR A 699 7.45 -5.85 -10.81
C THR A 699 6.59 -4.61 -10.72
N HIS A 700 5.59 -4.65 -9.86
CA HIS A 700 5.08 -3.45 -9.20
C HIS A 700 6.24 -2.75 -8.49
N THR A 701 6.29 -1.42 -8.58
CA THR A 701 7.38 -0.64 -7.97
C THR A 701 6.85 0.50 -7.12
N THR A 702 7.67 0.93 -6.16
CA THR A 702 7.44 2.14 -5.36
C THR A 702 7.88 3.40 -6.09
N ILE A 703 8.14 3.36 -7.42
CA ILE A 703 8.41 4.57 -8.20
C ILE A 703 7.15 5.44 -8.16
N PRO A 704 7.27 6.72 -7.77
CA PRO A 704 6.14 7.62 -7.76
C PRO A 704 5.49 7.75 -9.13
N VAL A 705 4.17 7.69 -9.15
CA VAL A 705 3.36 7.73 -10.37
C VAL A 705 2.93 9.15 -10.70
N PRO A 706 2.58 9.45 -11.96
CA PRO A 706 2.04 10.75 -12.30
C PRO A 706 0.66 10.99 -11.73
N VAL A 707 0.42 12.19 -11.18
CA VAL A 707 -0.93 12.71 -10.96
C VAL A 707 -1.15 14.02 -11.68
N TYR A 708 -2.25 14.07 -12.43
CA TYR A 708 -2.86 15.32 -12.87
C TYR A 708 -4.10 15.59 -12.03
N TYR A 709 -4.28 16.85 -11.64
CA TYR A 709 -5.41 17.29 -10.85
C TYR A 709 -5.80 18.72 -11.24
N GLU A 710 -7.09 18.96 -11.38
CA GLU A 710 -7.65 20.28 -11.65
C GLU A 710 -9.07 20.35 -11.11
N GLY A 711 -9.42 21.45 -10.45
CA GLY A 711 -10.79 21.63 -9.95
C GLY A 711 -10.91 22.27 -8.59
N ALA A 712 -12.14 22.31 -8.09
CA ALA A 712 -12.42 22.68 -6.71
C ALA A 712 -11.61 21.75 -5.78
N GLY A 713 -10.83 22.31 -4.86
CA GLY A 713 -10.09 21.58 -3.82
C GLY A 713 -8.65 21.27 -4.23
N SER A 714 -8.32 21.40 -5.51
CA SER A 714 -6.98 21.12 -6.03
C SER A 714 -5.87 21.96 -5.39
N GLU A 715 -6.17 23.17 -4.93
CA GLU A 715 -5.23 24.05 -4.23
C GLU A 715 -4.78 23.49 -2.87
N ALA A 716 -5.56 22.62 -2.24
CA ALA A 716 -5.16 21.93 -1.02
C ALA A 716 -4.05 20.91 -1.34
N LEU A 717 -4.11 20.26 -2.51
CA LEU A 717 -3.06 19.34 -2.93
C LEU A 717 -1.74 20.06 -3.22
N ASP A 718 -1.79 21.26 -3.82
CA ASP A 718 -0.60 22.11 -3.98
C ASP A 718 0.06 22.45 -2.64
N ALA A 719 -0.73 22.56 -1.56
CA ALA A 719 -0.24 22.86 -0.22
C ALA A 719 0.31 21.64 0.54
N LEU A 720 0.02 20.43 0.05
CA LEU A 720 0.49 19.16 0.62
C LEU A 720 1.76 18.63 -0.08
N GLU A 721 2.21 19.29 -1.16
CA GLU A 721 3.44 18.91 -1.86
C GLU A 721 4.66 18.98 -0.92
N GLY A 722 5.28 17.81 -0.68
CA GLY A 722 6.41 17.65 0.22
C GLY A 722 6.06 17.48 1.68
N GLU A 723 4.78 17.56 2.04
CA GLU A 723 4.31 17.39 3.41
C GLU A 723 4.20 15.90 3.78
N GLY A 724 4.35 15.62 5.07
CA GLY A 724 4.14 14.28 5.62
C GLY A 724 2.66 13.94 5.80
N PHE A 725 2.43 12.81 6.43
CA PHE A 725 1.12 12.40 6.93
C PHE A 725 1.31 11.42 8.08
N THR A 726 0.31 11.31 8.94
CA THR A 726 0.26 10.31 10.02
C THR A 726 -0.42 9.05 9.49
N SER A 727 0.06 7.88 9.89
CA SER A 727 -0.67 6.62 9.67
C SER A 727 -0.44 5.70 10.85
N TYR A 728 -1.52 5.23 11.48
CA TYR A 728 -1.49 4.33 12.65
C TYR A 728 -0.62 4.83 13.82
N GLY A 729 -0.70 6.12 14.13
CA GLY A 729 0.08 6.76 15.21
C GLY A 729 1.55 7.02 14.85
N GLU A 730 1.96 6.76 13.60
CA GLU A 730 3.33 6.97 13.17
C GLU A 730 3.43 8.10 12.13
N GLU A 731 4.37 9.01 12.36
CA GLU A 731 4.66 10.13 11.46
C GLU A 731 5.48 9.70 10.25
N ILE A 732 4.90 9.87 9.06
CA ILE A 732 5.54 9.56 7.79
C ILE A 732 6.02 10.86 7.16
N SER A 733 7.34 10.98 7.04
CA SER A 733 7.95 12.15 6.42
C SER A 733 7.58 12.27 4.95
N GLY A 734 7.15 13.46 4.56
CA GLY A 734 6.90 13.81 3.17
C GLY A 734 8.16 13.80 2.31
N ILE A 735 7.95 13.73 0.99
CA ILE A 735 9.02 13.73 0.01
C ILE A 735 8.94 15.02 -0.80
N PRO A 736 9.98 15.87 -0.77
CA PRO A 736 9.97 17.14 -1.49
C PRO A 736 9.55 16.95 -2.97
N GLY A 737 8.59 17.75 -3.43
CA GLY A 737 8.10 17.68 -4.81
C GLY A 737 7.11 16.55 -5.11
N HIS A 738 6.63 15.86 -4.07
CA HIS A 738 5.69 14.74 -4.17
C HIS A 738 4.51 14.94 -3.22
N VAL A 739 3.39 14.34 -3.55
CA VAL A 739 2.24 14.12 -2.66
C VAL A 739 2.10 12.62 -2.40
N ASP A 740 1.29 12.22 -1.43
CA ASP A 740 0.92 10.81 -1.20
C ASP A 740 -0.51 10.50 -1.67
N GLN A 741 -0.81 9.22 -1.91
CA GLN A 741 -2.17 8.75 -2.14
C GLN A 741 -3.13 9.15 -1.02
N THR A 742 -2.66 9.21 0.23
CA THR A 742 -3.44 9.70 1.37
C THR A 742 -3.88 11.16 1.15
N HIS A 743 -2.97 12.02 0.68
CA HIS A 743 -3.29 13.41 0.31
C HIS A 743 -4.35 13.48 -0.80
N LEU A 744 -4.28 12.59 -1.79
CA LEU A 744 -5.28 12.55 -2.86
C LEU A 744 -6.67 12.18 -2.35
N ALA A 745 -6.77 11.23 -1.42
CA ALA A 745 -8.04 10.86 -0.82
C ALA A 745 -8.63 12.03 -0.02
N HIS A 746 -7.82 12.68 0.82
CA HIS A 746 -8.27 13.84 1.61
C HIS A 746 -8.75 15.00 0.74
N VAL A 747 -8.04 15.29 -0.36
CA VAL A 747 -8.45 16.36 -1.29
C VAL A 747 -9.73 16.01 -2.04
N GLN A 748 -9.97 14.74 -2.35
CA GLN A 748 -11.23 14.31 -2.91
C GLN A 748 -12.38 14.44 -1.90
N ALA A 749 -12.17 14.03 -0.64
CA ALA A 749 -13.15 14.19 0.44
C ALA A 749 -13.52 15.67 0.64
N LEU A 750 -12.51 16.54 0.70
CA LEU A 750 -12.66 18.00 0.68
C LEU A 750 -13.51 18.53 -0.47
N SER A 751 -13.32 17.97 -1.66
CA SER A 751 -14.04 18.43 -2.85
C SER A 751 -15.50 18.00 -2.82
N LEU A 752 -15.81 16.91 -2.11
CA LEU A 752 -17.18 16.52 -1.83
C LEU A 752 -17.87 17.46 -0.83
N THR A 753 -17.13 18.25 -0.05
CA THR A 753 -17.68 19.20 0.94
C THR A 753 -17.74 20.68 0.48
N GLU A 754 -17.12 21.06 -0.65
CA GLU A 754 -17.09 22.39 -1.32
C GLU A 754 -16.11 23.47 -0.74
N THR A 755 -15.29 24.11 -1.59
CA THR A 755 -14.00 24.83 -1.30
C THR A 755 -13.93 26.16 -0.52
N GLU A 756 -14.99 26.82 -0.05
CA GLU A 756 -14.81 28.04 0.80
C GLU A 756 -14.30 27.72 2.22
N ASN A 757 -13.92 26.46 2.42
CA ASN A 757 -14.03 25.75 3.67
C ASN A 757 -12.72 25.04 4.08
N TYR A 758 -11.61 25.22 3.37
CA TYR A 758 -10.31 24.61 3.77
C TYR A 758 -9.38 25.62 4.43
N ILE A 759 -9.01 25.36 5.69
CA ILE A 759 -8.12 26.20 6.50
C ILE A 759 -6.92 25.38 6.96
N ASN A 760 -5.74 25.84 6.58
CA ASN A 760 -4.50 25.14 6.88
C ASN A 760 -3.55 26.04 7.69
N GLY A 761 -3.12 25.56 8.85
CA GLY A 761 -2.17 26.16 9.77
C GLY A 761 -0.71 26.00 9.32
N PHE A 762 0.22 26.39 10.19
CA PHE A 762 1.67 26.23 10.04
C PHE A 762 2.26 25.70 11.34
N ASP A 763 3.58 25.50 11.39
CA ASP A 763 4.29 24.92 12.55
C ASP A 763 4.37 25.83 13.82
N ALA A 764 3.39 26.69 14.07
CA ALA A 764 3.39 27.63 15.19
C ALA A 764 2.01 27.81 15.80
N ASP A 765 1.94 28.04 17.12
CA ASP A 765 0.67 28.34 17.81
C ASP A 765 -0.19 29.40 17.09
N GLU A 766 -1.38 29.01 16.65
CA GLU A 766 -2.26 29.76 15.75
C GLU A 766 -3.72 29.86 16.23
N GLU A 767 -4.48 30.74 15.57
CA GLU A 767 -5.92 30.89 15.77
C GLU A 767 -6.58 30.74 14.40
N LEU A 768 -7.16 29.57 14.15
CA LEU A 768 -7.82 29.16 12.92
C LEU A 768 -9.33 29.24 13.13
N VAL A 769 -10.04 29.82 12.17
CA VAL A 769 -11.49 30.05 12.28
C VAL A 769 -12.11 29.83 10.92
N GLY A 770 -12.99 28.83 10.85
CA GLY A 770 -13.90 28.49 9.75
C GLY A 770 -14.90 29.58 9.41
N THR A 771 -15.95 29.18 8.73
CA THR A 771 -16.91 30.03 8.05
C THR A 771 -18.30 29.90 8.66
N GLU A 772 -19.37 29.83 7.88
CA GLU A 772 -20.69 29.43 8.41
C GLU A 772 -21.18 28.17 7.64
N ASP A 773 -20.28 27.55 6.87
CA ASP A 773 -20.44 26.40 5.97
C ASP A 773 -19.45 25.30 6.43
N ALA A 774 -19.61 24.04 5.99
CA ALA A 774 -18.81 22.89 6.43
C ALA A 774 -17.30 22.98 6.11
N ASP A 775 -16.46 23.27 7.10
CA ASP A 775 -15.02 23.52 7.02
C ASP A 775 -14.14 22.28 7.29
N LEU A 776 -13.03 22.12 6.56
CA LEU A 776 -11.88 21.31 6.96
C LEU A 776 -10.76 22.21 7.50
N ILE A 777 -10.43 22.04 8.78
CA ILE A 777 -9.34 22.75 9.44
C ILE A 777 -8.21 21.78 9.76
N MET A 778 -7.00 22.08 9.30
CA MET A 778 -5.77 21.38 9.67
C MET A 778 -4.87 22.33 10.47
N ALA A 779 -4.72 22.12 11.78
CA ALA A 779 -3.92 23.01 12.63
C ALA A 779 -2.41 22.75 12.48
N ARG A 780 -2.02 21.47 12.33
CA ARG A 780 -0.64 20.98 12.11
C ARG A 780 0.17 20.94 13.41
N LEU A 781 1.25 21.70 13.53
CA LEU A 781 2.15 21.63 14.69
C LEU A 781 2.00 22.91 15.50
N GLY A 782 2.03 22.81 16.82
CA GLY A 782 1.91 23.96 17.71
C GLY A 782 0.70 23.82 18.60
N ASN A 783 0.54 24.70 19.58
CA ASN A 783 -0.62 24.65 20.47
C ASN A 783 -1.67 25.62 19.90
N ASP A 784 -2.55 25.09 19.09
CA ASP A 784 -3.44 25.83 18.23
C ASP A 784 -4.81 26.06 18.88
N THR A 785 -5.56 26.94 18.24
CA THR A 785 -6.97 27.15 18.56
C THR A 785 -7.75 27.17 17.25
N ALA A 786 -8.49 26.10 16.99
CA ALA A 786 -9.36 25.95 15.84
C ALA A 786 -10.84 26.09 16.23
N ALA A 787 -11.64 26.67 15.34
CA ALA A 787 -13.09 26.73 15.46
C ALA A 787 -13.70 26.64 14.05
N GLY A 788 -14.56 25.66 13.78
CA GLY A 788 -15.27 25.49 12.51
C GLY A 788 -16.38 26.52 12.26
N GLU A 789 -16.96 27.05 13.35
CA GLU A 789 -17.98 28.11 13.42
C GLU A 789 -19.45 27.68 13.30
N MET A 790 -19.97 27.41 12.10
CA MET A 790 -21.28 26.75 11.89
C MET A 790 -21.08 25.86 10.67
N GLY A 791 -21.81 24.76 10.57
CA GLY A 791 -21.60 23.80 9.49
C GLY A 791 -21.15 22.48 10.09
N ASP A 792 -21.13 21.43 9.27
CA ASP A 792 -20.67 20.11 9.68
C ASP A 792 -19.17 20.06 9.38
N ASP A 793 -18.34 20.40 10.37
CA ASP A 793 -16.92 20.70 10.19
C ASP A 793 -16.03 19.49 10.50
N VAL A 794 -14.92 19.36 9.79
CA VAL A 794 -13.85 18.40 10.09
C VAL A 794 -12.63 19.15 10.61
N ILE A 795 -12.13 18.82 11.80
CA ILE A 795 -11.01 19.54 12.40
C ILE A 795 -9.93 18.54 12.83
N PHE A 796 -8.72 18.72 12.33
CA PHE A 796 -7.52 18.02 12.77
C PHE A 796 -6.63 18.98 13.55
N GLY A 797 -6.43 18.71 14.84
CA GLY A 797 -5.48 19.45 15.69
C GLY A 797 -4.05 19.22 15.23
N GLY A 798 -3.61 17.97 15.27
CA GLY A 798 -2.24 17.61 14.88
C GLY A 798 -1.35 17.50 16.11
N GLU A 799 -0.11 18.00 16.09
CA GLU A 799 0.76 17.95 17.26
C GLU A 799 0.67 19.22 18.12
N GLY A 800 0.34 19.08 19.41
CA GLY A 800 0.36 20.16 20.38
C GLY A 800 -0.73 19.99 21.44
N ASP A 801 -0.72 20.83 22.48
CA ASP A 801 -1.87 20.91 23.40
C ASP A 801 -2.91 21.88 22.79
N ASP A 802 -3.84 21.39 21.98
CA ASP A 802 -4.75 22.18 21.16
C ASP A 802 -6.07 22.55 21.84
N VAL A 803 -6.76 23.53 21.26
CA VAL A 803 -8.14 23.90 21.62
C VAL A 803 -9.01 23.86 20.38
N LEU A 804 -9.69 22.75 20.17
CA LEU A 804 -10.52 22.48 19.00
C LEU A 804 -12.01 22.64 19.34
N ARG A 805 -12.77 23.20 18.41
CA ARG A 805 -14.22 23.39 18.57
C ARG A 805 -14.91 23.24 17.22
N GLY A 806 -15.99 22.48 17.18
CA GLY A 806 -16.84 22.39 16.00
C GLY A 806 -17.43 23.76 15.69
N ASP A 807 -18.25 24.28 16.59
CA ASP A 807 -18.81 25.63 16.38
C ASP A 807 -17.98 26.83 16.89
N ALA A 808 -18.58 28.02 16.71
CA ALA A 808 -18.07 29.34 16.96
C ALA A 808 -17.31 29.53 18.28
N ASN A 809 -16.23 30.32 18.20
CA ASN A 809 -15.31 30.60 19.32
C ASN A 809 -15.94 31.44 20.47
N SER A 810 -17.25 31.69 20.44
CA SER A 810 -17.97 32.41 21.49
C SER A 810 -18.40 31.46 22.62
N ARG A 811 -18.04 31.78 23.87
CA ARG A 811 -18.48 31.07 25.09
C ARG A 811 -20.00 31.18 25.38
N SER A 812 -20.86 30.94 24.41
CA SER A 812 -22.28 30.77 24.65
C SER A 812 -22.50 29.30 25.02
N PRO A 813 -22.99 29.00 26.23
CA PRO A 813 -23.42 27.65 26.57
C PRO A 813 -24.63 27.32 25.71
N GLY A 814 -24.59 26.22 24.96
CA GLY A 814 -25.71 25.64 24.21
C GLY A 814 -26.42 26.61 23.27
N GLY A 815 -26.05 26.57 22.00
CA GLY A 815 -26.83 27.18 20.92
C GLY A 815 -27.53 26.07 20.15
N THR A 816 -28.87 26.09 20.01
CA THR A 816 -29.60 25.07 19.23
C THR A 816 -29.40 25.20 17.70
N VAL A 817 -28.26 25.72 17.25
CA VAL A 817 -27.90 26.01 15.86
C VAL A 817 -26.37 25.89 15.78
N GLY A 818 -25.91 24.72 15.37
CA GLY A 818 -24.55 24.32 14.98
C GLY A 818 -24.66 23.21 13.93
N GLY A 819 -23.56 22.54 13.56
CA GLY A 819 -23.58 21.37 12.69
C GLY A 819 -23.01 20.12 13.37
N ASP A 820 -23.11 19.00 12.69
CA ASP A 820 -22.65 17.69 13.18
C ASP A 820 -21.15 17.58 12.82
N ASP A 821 -20.28 17.83 13.80
CA ASP A 821 -18.85 18.05 13.60
C ASP A 821 -18.02 16.78 13.86
N THR A 822 -16.95 16.58 13.08
CA THR A 822 -15.95 15.52 13.31
C THR A 822 -14.61 16.13 13.70
N ILE A 823 -14.11 15.84 14.90
CA ILE A 823 -12.89 16.46 15.43
C ILE A 823 -11.90 15.40 15.89
N PHE A 824 -10.67 15.51 15.41
CA PHE A 824 -9.50 14.70 15.78
C PHE A 824 -8.48 15.59 16.52
N GLY A 825 -8.18 15.26 17.77
CA GLY A 825 -7.19 15.94 18.60
C GLY A 825 -5.79 15.84 18.01
N GLY A 826 -5.37 14.62 17.68
CA GLY A 826 -4.00 14.33 17.29
C GLY A 826 -3.12 14.01 18.51
N GLN A 827 -1.90 14.54 18.55
CA GLN A 827 -0.96 14.29 19.64
C GLN A 827 -0.90 15.47 20.60
N GLY A 828 -1.11 15.22 21.89
CA GLY A 828 -0.96 16.21 22.95
C GLY A 828 -2.16 16.21 23.88
N ASN A 829 -2.20 17.11 24.86
CA ASN A 829 -3.32 17.15 25.79
C ASN A 829 -4.32 18.19 25.30
N ASP A 830 -5.26 17.72 24.51
CA ASP A 830 -6.18 18.53 23.75
C ASP A 830 -7.42 18.89 24.55
N ARG A 831 -8.05 19.97 24.10
CA ARG A 831 -9.34 20.40 24.61
C ARG A 831 -10.31 20.53 23.46
N ILE A 832 -11.12 19.49 23.29
CA ILE A 832 -12.08 19.35 22.20
C ILE A 832 -13.47 19.71 22.70
N GLY A 833 -14.27 20.39 21.89
CA GLY A 833 -15.69 20.54 22.19
C GLY A 833 -16.56 20.68 20.97
N GLY A 834 -17.45 19.71 20.76
CA GLY A 834 -18.36 19.58 19.61
C GLY A 834 -19.24 20.80 19.44
N LYS A 835 -20.07 21.09 20.46
CA LYS A 835 -20.94 22.27 20.65
C LYS A 835 -22.40 21.95 20.42
N ALA A 836 -22.88 21.94 19.18
CA ALA A 836 -24.30 21.77 18.93
C ALA A 836 -24.52 21.03 17.62
N GLY A 837 -25.05 19.82 17.71
CA GLY A 837 -25.01 18.87 16.61
C GLY A 837 -24.74 17.50 17.20
N ASP A 838 -24.98 16.45 16.43
CA ASP A 838 -24.62 15.09 16.85
C ASP A 838 -23.15 14.85 16.42
N ASP A 839 -22.22 15.14 17.33
CA ASP A 839 -20.79 15.29 17.00
C ASP A 839 -19.99 13.98 17.16
N GLN A 840 -18.90 13.84 16.40
CA GLN A 840 -17.89 12.78 16.54
C GLN A 840 -16.56 13.35 17.01
N LEU A 841 -16.19 13.04 18.25
CA LEU A 841 -15.05 13.68 18.93
C LEU A 841 -14.01 12.63 19.34
N HIS A 842 -12.83 12.74 18.77
CA HIS A 842 -11.69 11.83 18.98
C HIS A 842 -10.53 12.59 19.61
N GLY A 843 -10.11 12.19 20.82
CA GLY A 843 -8.94 12.76 21.52
C GLY A 843 -7.61 12.32 20.92
N ASP A 844 -7.56 11.09 20.41
CA ASP A 844 -6.37 10.45 19.86
C ASP A 844 -5.27 10.21 20.92
N GLU A 845 -4.12 10.88 20.90
CA GLU A 845 -3.01 10.60 21.83
C GLU A 845 -2.81 11.71 22.87
N GLY A 846 -3.06 11.43 24.15
CA GLY A 846 -2.74 12.34 25.26
C GLY A 846 -3.75 12.26 26.39
N ASP A 847 -3.60 13.10 27.44
CA ASP A 847 -4.63 13.19 28.49
C ASP A 847 -5.61 14.34 28.13
N ASP A 848 -6.69 14.04 27.42
CA ASP A 848 -7.58 15.01 26.77
C ASP A 848 -8.78 15.47 27.63
N GLU A 849 -9.36 16.60 27.25
CA GLU A 849 -10.61 17.14 27.81
C GLU A 849 -11.66 17.33 26.71
N ILE A 850 -12.57 16.36 26.55
CA ILE A 850 -13.60 16.32 25.49
C ILE A 850 -14.97 16.71 26.05
N PHE A 851 -15.68 17.57 25.32
CA PHE A 851 -17.04 18.03 25.62
C PHE A 851 -17.97 17.81 24.41
N GLY A 852 -18.97 16.94 24.51
CA GLY A 852 -20.01 16.80 23.47
C GLY A 852 -20.83 18.08 23.29
N ASP A 853 -21.33 18.59 24.41
CA ASP A 853 -22.23 19.74 24.57
C ASP A 853 -23.72 19.44 24.23
N ASP A 854 -24.31 19.95 23.14
CA ASP A 854 -25.74 19.78 22.83
C ASP A 854 -25.91 18.81 21.64
N GLY A 855 -26.26 17.53 21.86
CA GLY A 855 -26.47 16.59 20.74
C GLY A 855 -26.48 15.13 21.19
N ASP A 856 -26.71 14.20 20.28
CA ASP A 856 -26.42 12.77 20.53
C ASP A 856 -24.96 12.50 20.08
N ASP A 857 -23.99 12.72 20.97
CA ASP A 857 -22.57 12.78 20.59
C ASP A 857 -21.84 11.43 20.73
N LEU A 858 -20.79 11.21 19.93
CA LEU A 858 -19.81 10.13 20.10
C LEU A 858 -18.50 10.70 20.61
N LEU A 859 -18.07 10.25 21.80
CA LEU A 859 -16.83 10.70 22.43
C LEU A 859 -15.87 9.52 22.59
N ASP A 860 -14.74 9.57 21.90
CA ASP A 860 -13.62 8.63 22.00
C ASP A 860 -12.40 9.36 22.55
N GLY A 861 -11.95 9.01 23.75
CA GLY A 861 -10.77 9.61 24.38
C GLY A 861 -9.46 9.23 23.69
N GLY A 862 -9.39 8.02 23.11
CA GLY A 862 -8.15 7.49 22.58
C GLY A 862 -7.13 7.09 23.66
N LEU A 863 -5.85 7.14 23.32
CA LEU A 863 -4.74 6.76 24.18
C LEU A 863 -4.47 7.82 25.27
N GLY A 864 -4.83 7.54 26.51
CA GLY A 864 -4.51 8.39 27.65
C GLY A 864 -5.41 8.21 28.85
N ASN A 865 -5.49 9.23 29.71
CA ASN A 865 -6.48 9.25 30.79
C ASN A 865 -7.35 10.49 30.63
N ASP A 866 -8.42 10.31 29.88
CA ASP A 866 -9.17 11.44 29.35
C ASP A 866 -10.29 11.87 30.29
N ILE A 867 -10.81 13.07 30.03
CA ILE A 867 -11.97 13.62 30.72
C ILE A 867 -13.06 13.83 29.69
N LEU A 868 -14.08 12.98 29.73
CA LEU A 868 -15.20 13.00 28.80
C LEU A 868 -16.44 13.56 29.50
N THR A 869 -17.08 14.54 28.89
CA THR A 869 -18.35 15.13 29.35
C THR A 869 -19.31 15.16 28.17
N GLY A 870 -20.45 14.48 28.30
CA GLY A 870 -21.49 14.47 27.26
C GLY A 870 -22.16 15.84 27.16
N ASP A 871 -22.83 16.28 28.23
CA ASP A 871 -23.53 17.55 28.30
C ASP A 871 -22.81 18.57 29.21
N ASP A 872 -22.52 19.81 28.77
CA ASP A 872 -22.20 20.86 29.74
C ASP A 872 -23.44 21.18 30.59
N PHE A 873 -23.21 21.50 31.87
CA PHE A 873 -24.16 21.90 32.92
C PHE A 873 -25.11 23.08 32.58
N SER A 874 -25.10 23.50 31.31
CA SER A 874 -25.94 24.47 30.66
C SER A 874 -27.32 23.95 30.24
N GLY A 875 -27.48 22.63 30.11
CA GLY A 875 -28.75 21.95 29.88
C GLY A 875 -28.99 21.49 28.45
N GLY A 876 -27.96 20.91 27.82
CA GLY A 876 -28.10 20.03 26.67
C GLY A 876 -29.03 18.85 26.98
N GLU A 877 -29.64 18.29 25.94
CA GLU A 877 -30.42 17.06 25.98
C GLU A 877 -29.85 16.18 24.86
N GLY A 878 -29.15 15.09 25.22
CA GLY A 878 -28.46 14.20 24.29
C GLY A 878 -28.50 12.73 24.71
N MET A 879 -28.33 11.80 23.78
CA MET A 879 -28.03 10.40 24.02
C MET A 879 -26.59 10.10 23.60
N ASP A 880 -25.65 10.42 24.48
CA ASP A 880 -24.23 10.35 24.15
C ASP A 880 -23.68 8.93 24.22
N THR A 881 -22.67 8.66 23.42
CA THR A 881 -21.91 7.41 23.39
C THR A 881 -20.48 7.69 23.81
N PHE A 882 -20.10 7.20 24.99
CA PHE A 882 -18.71 7.25 25.46
C PHE A 882 -18.01 5.96 25.06
N VAL A 883 -17.06 6.05 24.15
CA VAL A 883 -16.33 4.90 23.60
C VAL A 883 -15.27 4.45 24.60
N LEU A 884 -15.20 3.15 24.83
CA LEU A 884 -14.21 2.49 25.67
C LEU A 884 -13.49 1.43 24.85
N ALA A 885 -12.16 1.41 24.90
CA ALA A 885 -11.36 0.28 24.40
C ALA A 885 -10.32 -0.19 25.42
N GLU A 886 -9.88 -1.45 25.26
CA GLU A 886 -8.77 -1.96 26.07
C GLU A 886 -7.43 -1.37 25.61
N GLY A 887 -6.53 -1.11 26.56
CA GLY A 887 -5.19 -0.60 26.28
C GLY A 887 -5.09 0.90 25.98
N GLU A 888 -6.21 1.60 25.96
CA GLU A 888 -6.30 3.05 25.72
C GLU A 888 -6.06 3.86 26.99
N GLY A 889 -6.43 3.35 28.16
CA GLY A 889 -6.03 3.91 29.45
C GLY A 889 -7.19 3.92 30.45
N THR A 890 -7.36 4.99 31.22
CA THR A 890 -8.46 5.06 32.20
C THR A 890 -9.13 6.43 32.21
N ASP A 891 -10.30 6.49 31.58
CA ASP A 891 -11.02 7.74 31.38
C ASP A 891 -11.86 8.13 32.59
N LEU A 892 -12.18 9.40 32.68
CA LEU A 892 -13.12 9.96 33.63
C LEU A 892 -14.33 10.50 32.88
N ILE A 893 -15.45 9.77 32.94
CA ILE A 893 -16.72 10.21 32.39
C ILE A 893 -17.48 10.97 33.50
N VAL A 894 -17.74 12.25 33.27
CA VAL A 894 -18.13 13.19 34.34
C VAL A 894 -19.63 13.18 34.65
N ASP A 895 -20.48 12.95 33.66
CA ASP A 895 -21.91 13.25 33.74
C ASP A 895 -22.85 12.15 33.25
N PHE A 896 -22.33 10.98 32.88
CA PHE A 896 -23.08 9.80 32.41
C PHE A 896 -24.49 9.64 33.02
N GLU A 897 -25.53 9.83 32.22
CA GLU A 897 -26.94 9.65 32.57
C GLU A 897 -27.41 8.22 32.29
N VAL A 898 -27.51 7.44 33.36
CA VAL A 898 -27.96 6.04 33.31
C VAL A 898 -29.32 5.88 32.62
N GLY A 899 -29.32 5.19 31.48
CA GLY A 899 -30.51 4.86 30.70
C GLY A 899 -30.90 5.92 29.67
N ILE A 900 -30.04 6.91 29.47
CA ILE A 900 -30.06 7.82 28.32
C ILE A 900 -28.79 7.53 27.50
N ASP A 901 -27.62 7.67 28.13
CA ASP A 901 -26.31 7.53 27.48
C ASP A 901 -25.89 6.07 27.32
N PHE A 902 -24.92 5.88 26.43
CA PHE A 902 -24.34 4.61 26.02
C PHE A 902 -22.84 4.53 26.35
N LEU A 903 -22.38 3.31 26.58
CA LEU A 903 -20.96 3.00 26.65
C LEU A 903 -20.63 2.25 25.36
N GLY A 904 -20.10 2.98 24.38
CA GLY A 904 -19.61 2.39 23.15
C GLY A 904 -18.41 1.49 23.44
N LEU A 905 -18.28 0.38 22.73
CA LEU A 905 -17.17 -0.56 22.92
C LEU A 905 -16.42 -0.72 21.60
N LYS A 906 -15.12 -0.44 21.65
CA LYS A 906 -14.19 -0.48 20.51
C LYS A 906 -13.18 -1.62 20.71
N GLY A 907 -12.45 -1.99 19.66
CA GLY A 907 -11.38 -3.00 19.74
C GLY A 907 -11.87 -4.43 20.06
N GLY A 908 -13.13 -4.75 19.71
CA GLY A 908 -13.72 -6.07 19.93
C GLY A 908 -14.20 -6.35 21.36
N LEU A 909 -14.18 -5.35 22.25
CA LEU A 909 -14.67 -5.45 23.61
C LEU A 909 -16.18 -5.74 23.64
N MET A 910 -16.59 -6.78 24.38
CA MET A 910 -17.98 -7.17 24.47
C MET A 910 -18.64 -6.69 25.77
N ALA A 911 -19.92 -6.34 25.68
CA ALA A 911 -20.76 -5.94 26.82
C ALA A 911 -20.65 -6.86 28.05
N GLU A 912 -20.47 -8.16 27.79
CA GLU A 912 -20.43 -9.21 28.80
C GLU A 912 -19.11 -9.26 29.58
N GLU A 913 -18.06 -8.63 29.04
CA GLU A 913 -16.72 -8.54 29.63
C GLU A 913 -16.60 -7.37 30.59
N LEU A 914 -17.53 -6.41 30.51
CA LEU A 914 -17.58 -5.27 31.42
C LEU A 914 -17.93 -5.69 32.84
N SER A 915 -17.17 -5.13 33.77
CA SER A 915 -17.40 -5.22 35.19
C SER A 915 -17.62 -3.83 35.77
N PHE A 916 -18.69 -3.71 36.56
CA PHE A 916 -19.07 -2.46 37.21
C PHE A 916 -18.77 -2.55 38.71
N THR A 917 -17.72 -1.87 39.15
CA THR A 917 -17.27 -1.89 40.55
C THR A 917 -17.46 -0.52 41.19
N GLN A 918 -18.28 -0.44 42.25
CA GLN A 918 -18.45 0.81 42.97
C GLN A 918 -17.11 1.29 43.58
N ALA A 919 -16.68 2.48 43.18
CA ALA A 919 -15.47 3.14 43.64
C ALA A 919 -15.78 4.53 44.25
N GLY A 920 -15.84 4.60 45.58
CA GLY A 920 -16.13 5.86 46.26
C GLY A 920 -17.55 6.37 45.99
N SER A 921 -17.68 7.48 45.27
CA SER A 921 -18.96 8.06 44.83
C SER A 921 -19.28 7.80 43.35
N GLY A 922 -18.37 7.21 42.58
CA GLY A 922 -18.54 6.83 41.19
C GLY A 922 -18.38 5.32 40.98
N THR A 923 -18.38 4.89 39.74
CA THR A 923 -18.28 3.47 39.37
C THR A 923 -17.11 3.27 38.43
N GLU A 924 -16.21 2.35 38.77
CA GLU A 924 -15.20 1.83 37.85
C GLU A 924 -15.88 0.89 36.86
N VAL A 925 -15.73 1.19 35.57
CA VAL A 925 -16.04 0.32 34.43
C VAL A 925 -14.71 -0.26 33.98
N GLY A 926 -14.62 -1.57 33.95
CA GLY A 926 -13.37 -2.22 33.62
C GLY A 926 -13.58 -3.65 33.19
N THR A 927 -12.55 -4.25 32.62
CA THR A 927 -12.53 -5.67 32.32
C THR A 927 -11.95 -6.45 33.51
N GLY A 928 -11.77 -7.75 33.35
CA GLY A 928 -10.99 -8.52 34.33
C GLY A 928 -9.51 -8.10 34.40
N SER A 929 -9.02 -7.40 33.37
CA SER A 929 -7.63 -7.00 33.13
C SER A 929 -7.31 -5.62 33.70
N GLU A 930 -8.22 -4.67 33.49
CA GLU A 930 -7.96 -3.23 33.64
C GLU A 930 -9.22 -2.42 33.92
N VAL A 931 -9.03 -1.14 34.27
CA VAL A 931 -10.12 -0.18 34.43
C VAL A 931 -10.11 0.68 33.18
N LEU A 932 -11.22 0.70 32.44
CA LEU A 932 -11.37 1.44 31.20
C LEU A 932 -11.84 2.86 31.49
N ALA A 933 -12.82 3.00 32.40
CA ALA A 933 -13.34 4.30 32.77
C ALA A 933 -13.83 4.37 34.21
N ILE A 934 -13.96 5.59 34.71
CA ILE A 934 -14.58 5.93 35.98
C ILE A 934 -15.77 6.84 35.71
N LEU A 935 -16.98 6.33 35.94
CA LEU A 935 -18.21 7.12 35.86
C LEU A 935 -18.39 7.92 37.15
N GLU A 936 -18.19 9.24 37.10
CA GLU A 936 -18.33 10.10 38.25
C GLU A 936 -19.80 10.17 38.72
N GLY A 937 -20.04 9.98 40.02
CA GLY A 937 -21.37 10.15 40.60
C GLY A 937 -22.39 9.04 40.30
N VAL A 938 -22.07 8.10 39.39
CA VAL A 938 -22.93 6.97 39.02
C VAL A 938 -22.82 5.83 40.04
N ASN A 939 -23.97 5.22 40.37
CA ASN A 939 -24.04 4.07 41.26
C ASN A 939 -24.03 2.75 40.49
N SER A 940 -23.14 1.83 40.84
CA SER A 940 -23.03 0.54 40.15
C SER A 940 -24.29 -0.32 40.24
N ASP A 941 -25.08 -0.17 41.31
CA ASP A 941 -26.35 -0.88 41.45
C ASP A 941 -27.41 -0.39 40.44
N ASP A 942 -27.34 0.88 40.00
CA ASP A 942 -28.28 1.44 39.05
C ASP A 942 -28.00 0.91 37.63
N LEU A 943 -26.73 0.80 37.24
CA LEU A 943 -26.29 0.12 36.00
C LEU A 943 -26.70 -1.37 36.01
N MET A 944 -26.38 -2.10 37.08
CA MET A 944 -26.72 -3.53 37.19
C MET A 944 -28.23 -3.81 37.27
N ALA A 945 -29.04 -2.86 37.77
CA ALA A 945 -30.49 -3.01 37.84
C ALA A 945 -31.15 -3.02 36.46
N LEU A 946 -30.52 -2.38 35.47
CA LEU A 946 -30.97 -2.35 34.08
C LEU A 946 -30.59 -3.65 33.36
N MET A 947 -29.42 -4.21 33.66
CA MET A 947 -28.99 -5.52 33.15
C MET A 947 -29.75 -6.72 33.77
N GLY A 948 -30.40 -6.54 34.94
CA GLY A 948 -30.96 -7.62 35.76
C GLY A 948 -32.48 -7.88 35.66
N GLY A 949 -33.19 -7.23 34.73
CA GLY A 949 -34.64 -7.39 34.53
C GLY A 949 -35.00 -8.33 33.38
N ASP A 950 -36.11 -9.08 33.48
CA ASP A 950 -36.69 -9.94 32.40
C ASP A 950 -37.20 -9.13 31.16
N SER A 951 -36.57 -7.99 30.81
CA SER A 951 -36.84 -7.20 29.61
C SER A 951 -35.56 -7.11 28.78
N ASP A 952 -35.66 -7.60 27.54
CA ASP A 952 -34.71 -7.57 26.42
C ASP A 952 -33.24 -7.16 26.68
N PRO A 953 -32.25 -8.00 26.34
CA PRO A 953 -30.82 -7.69 26.47
C PRO A 953 -30.28 -6.70 25.43
N PHE A 954 -31.12 -5.85 24.83
CA PHE A 954 -30.77 -5.03 23.66
C PHE A 954 -30.65 -3.52 23.97
N LEU A 955 -30.52 -3.10 25.22
CA LEU A 955 -30.29 -1.67 25.51
C LEU A 955 -29.61 -1.49 26.87
N MET A 956 -28.28 -1.47 26.86
CA MET A 956 -27.38 -0.71 27.75
C MET A 956 -25.90 -1.08 27.54
N VAL A 957 -25.54 -1.20 26.27
CA VAL A 957 -24.20 -1.12 25.70
C VAL A 957 -24.43 -0.50 24.33
#